data_AF-A0A0K8TLY5-F1
#
_entry.id   AF-A0A0K8TLY5-F1
#
_cell.length_a   1.000
_cell.length_b   1.000
_cell.length_c   1.000
_cell.angle_alpha   90.00
_cell.angle_beta   90.00
_cell.angle_gamma   90.00
#
_symmetry.space_group_name_H-M   'P 1'
#
loop_
_entity.id
_entity.type
_entity.pdbx_description
1 polymer ?
#
loop_
_entity_poly.entity_id
_entity_poly.type
_entity_poly.pdbx_seq_one_letter_code
_entity_poly.pdbx_strand_id
1 'polypeptide(L)'
;MSKDASKEAVLKSAYADLNKFGQSGEYEKALKAANRILGLISDEEKALHCKVICLMQLSKFNEAVQFMEKNKLSHLLFERAYCEYRLNQPEKALKTIESLGQTPLSPGLKELKAQILYRLEKYSECFDSYKDIIKNTTDDYEDERTTNLSAVAANLAVDPNREVPQLREDTYELCFNSACVLLNQNKFSEAEKKLKICEKMCREFLEEDGASEEDIREETAIIRVQLAYCLHMQGKLKEAAAVYAEALKHKSSDPALVAVASNNLVVLNKDQNMFDSKKKMRAAMADACEHKLTSKQKKIIALNNCLLALYANSSDQCQQLCSKLIQTYPDVKFDAILIKCARLAKDKKYKEAIELLEKFGSENEDHVFASKFAIVQLMLLNGNKKGAVDVLMSLGESKYKPGVISALVTLLLGLDNKAGASSILKEAVEWHKKNNVSSGDLTEMWRQAAEFHLRGGQPETAASSLEELLKKNPKDMKVLAQLVIAYAMFNPRKAQDASKGLPGLGTLTTASEIDSLEATNWMMSTKAVKKTAARSEQSPGTPSAEAQKQKRKRNRKRKGKLPKNYNPDVPPDPERWLPKYERTGYRRKRDRRTKEVIKGSQGVSSAAADQFDMSKAQNLGKNSPAAPVHQEPSHGPRHQHRKGIQRKKKGRH
;
A
#
# COMPACT_ATOMS: atom_id res chain seq x y z
N MET A 1 29.87 -67.98 -2.03
CA MET A 1 30.11 -66.67 -2.68
C MET A 1 30.80 -65.76 -1.68
N SER A 2 31.77 -64.94 -2.10
CA SER A 2 32.47 -64.01 -1.19
C SER A 2 31.49 -62.97 -0.61
N LYS A 3 31.78 -62.47 0.60
CA LYS A 3 31.09 -61.30 1.18
C LYS A 3 31.21 -60.06 0.27
N ASP A 4 32.31 -59.94 -0.47
CA ASP A 4 32.58 -58.78 -1.34
C ASP A 4 31.66 -58.75 -2.56
N ALA A 5 31.41 -59.91 -3.19
CA ALA A 5 30.46 -60.02 -4.30
C ALA A 5 29.02 -59.65 -3.87
N SER A 6 28.66 -59.94 -2.62
CA SER A 6 27.38 -59.49 -2.04
C SER A 6 27.38 -57.97 -1.78
N LYS A 7 28.48 -57.40 -1.27
CA LYS A 7 28.62 -55.95 -1.06
C LYS A 7 28.52 -55.18 -2.38
N GLU A 8 29.18 -55.64 -3.44
CA GLU A 8 29.17 -55.04 -4.77
C GLU A 8 27.77 -55.06 -5.40
N ALA A 9 27.05 -56.19 -5.32
CA ALA A 9 25.68 -56.29 -5.81
C ALA A 9 24.73 -55.32 -5.08
N VAL A 10 24.85 -55.19 -3.76
CA VAL A 10 24.06 -54.24 -2.96
C VAL A 10 24.40 -52.80 -3.31
N LEU A 11 25.68 -52.48 -3.55
CA LEU A 11 26.14 -51.16 -3.95
C LEU A 11 25.58 -50.77 -5.33
N LYS A 12 25.67 -51.67 -6.32
CA LYS A 12 25.14 -51.47 -7.68
C LYS A 12 23.62 -51.25 -7.68
N SER A 13 22.88 -52.02 -6.87
CA SER A 13 21.45 -51.79 -6.62
C SER A 13 21.20 -50.41 -6.01
N ALA A 14 21.97 -50.01 -4.99
CA ALA A 14 21.75 -48.74 -4.30
C ALA A 14 22.02 -47.51 -5.19
N TYR A 15 23.01 -47.57 -6.10
CA TYR A 15 23.21 -46.52 -7.12
C TYR A 15 22.09 -46.49 -8.17
N ALA A 16 21.60 -47.65 -8.62
CA ALA A 16 20.47 -47.70 -9.54
C ALA A 16 19.19 -47.12 -8.90
N ASP A 17 18.92 -47.46 -7.64
CA ASP A 17 17.85 -46.87 -6.83
C ASP A 17 18.04 -45.35 -6.68
N LEU A 18 19.24 -44.90 -6.31
CA LEU A 18 19.55 -43.47 -6.12
C LEU A 18 19.32 -42.65 -7.39
N ASN A 19 19.83 -43.12 -8.54
CA ASN A 19 19.65 -42.44 -9.81
C ASN A 19 18.18 -42.43 -10.24
N LYS A 20 17.47 -43.57 -10.13
CA LYS A 20 16.05 -43.68 -10.46
C LYS A 20 15.20 -42.72 -9.63
N PHE A 21 15.33 -42.75 -8.31
CA PHE A 21 14.53 -41.92 -7.41
C PHE A 21 14.93 -40.44 -7.45
N GLY A 22 16.18 -40.13 -7.77
CA GLY A 22 16.63 -38.76 -8.03
C GLY A 22 15.98 -38.18 -9.29
N GLN A 23 15.92 -38.97 -10.37
CA GLN A 23 15.28 -38.56 -11.64
C GLN A 23 13.75 -38.48 -11.54
N SER A 24 13.09 -39.31 -10.72
CA SER A 24 11.63 -39.24 -10.52
C SER A 24 11.18 -38.23 -9.46
N GLY A 25 12.10 -37.50 -8.83
CA GLY A 25 11.79 -36.56 -7.74
C GLY A 25 11.34 -37.22 -6.43
N GLU A 26 11.52 -38.53 -6.28
CA GLU A 26 11.14 -39.30 -5.09
C GLU A 26 12.21 -39.19 -4.00
N TYR A 27 12.47 -37.96 -3.53
CA TYR A 27 13.65 -37.62 -2.74
C TYR A 27 13.75 -38.35 -1.39
N GLU A 28 12.65 -38.76 -0.74
CA GLU A 28 12.73 -39.63 0.46
C GLU A 28 13.27 -41.03 0.14
N LYS A 29 13.00 -41.56 -1.06
CA LYS A 29 13.51 -42.86 -1.50
C LYS A 29 14.96 -42.73 -1.96
N ALA A 30 15.29 -41.67 -2.68
CA ALA A 30 16.66 -41.32 -3.04
C ALA A 30 17.55 -41.14 -1.78
N LEU A 31 17.06 -40.44 -0.77
CA LEU A 31 17.75 -40.28 0.53
C LEU A 31 18.01 -41.63 1.23
N LYS A 32 17.07 -42.58 1.17
CA LYS A 32 17.28 -43.95 1.70
C LYS A 32 18.34 -44.71 0.90
N ALA A 33 18.36 -44.57 -0.43
CA ALA A 33 19.39 -45.18 -1.29
C ALA A 33 20.79 -44.59 -1.02
N ALA A 34 20.91 -43.26 -0.91
CA ALA A 34 22.16 -42.60 -0.52
C ALA A 34 22.64 -43.05 0.87
N ASN A 35 21.75 -43.16 1.85
CA ASN A 35 22.10 -43.71 3.18
C ASN A 35 22.55 -45.18 3.13
N ARG A 36 22.01 -46.01 2.22
CA ARG A 36 22.51 -47.39 1.99
C ARG A 36 23.94 -47.40 1.44
N ILE A 37 24.27 -46.51 0.50
CA ILE A 37 25.64 -46.38 -0.04
C ILE A 37 26.60 -45.93 1.08
N LEU A 38 26.24 -44.87 1.80
CA LEU A 38 27.04 -44.30 2.88
C LEU A 38 27.21 -45.23 4.10
N GLY A 39 26.32 -46.21 4.28
CA GLY A 39 26.49 -47.29 5.25
C GLY A 39 27.52 -48.36 4.84
N LEU A 40 27.90 -48.40 3.55
CA LEU A 40 28.89 -49.34 2.99
C LEU A 40 30.22 -48.68 2.64
N ILE A 41 30.20 -47.39 2.28
CA ILE A 41 31.35 -46.54 1.92
C ILE A 41 31.03 -45.12 2.44
N SER A 42 31.54 -44.79 3.63
CA SER A 42 31.14 -43.57 4.38
C SER A 42 31.62 -42.25 3.78
N ASP A 43 32.65 -42.31 2.95
CA ASP A 43 33.38 -41.21 2.32
C ASP A 43 33.08 -41.06 0.82
N GLU A 44 32.04 -41.75 0.30
CA GLU A 44 31.71 -41.69 -1.12
C GLU A 44 31.07 -40.35 -1.51
N GLU A 45 31.84 -39.53 -2.21
CA GLU A 45 31.54 -38.12 -2.51
C GLU A 45 30.20 -37.93 -3.23
N LYS A 46 29.84 -38.78 -4.20
CA LYS A 46 28.59 -38.62 -4.95
C LYS A 46 27.37 -38.90 -4.09
N ALA A 47 27.40 -39.91 -3.24
CA ALA A 47 26.33 -40.21 -2.29
C ALA A 47 26.25 -39.17 -1.16
N LEU A 48 27.39 -38.61 -0.74
CA LEU A 48 27.43 -37.46 0.18
C LEU A 48 26.73 -36.24 -0.45
N HIS A 49 27.06 -35.88 -1.69
CA HIS A 49 26.44 -34.77 -2.41
C HIS A 49 24.96 -35.03 -2.72
N CYS A 50 24.62 -36.19 -3.29
CA CYS A 50 23.23 -36.56 -3.56
C CYS A 50 22.36 -36.54 -2.29
N LYS A 51 22.91 -36.92 -1.13
CA LYS A 51 22.22 -36.80 0.15
C LYS A 51 21.94 -35.34 0.54
N VAL A 52 22.91 -34.43 0.34
CA VAL A 52 22.69 -32.98 0.54
C VAL A 52 21.56 -32.47 -0.36
N ILE A 53 21.59 -32.82 -1.66
CA ILE A 53 20.53 -32.43 -2.61
C ILE A 53 19.17 -33.00 -2.20
N CYS A 54 19.08 -34.27 -1.79
CA CYS A 54 17.82 -34.85 -1.29
C CYS A 54 17.31 -34.09 -0.06
N LEU A 55 18.17 -33.72 0.88
CA LEU A 55 17.78 -32.93 2.06
C LEU A 55 17.29 -31.52 1.65
N MET A 56 17.92 -30.87 0.69
CA MET A 56 17.49 -29.57 0.16
C MET A 56 16.11 -29.63 -0.51
N GLN A 57 15.89 -30.63 -1.38
CA GLN A 57 14.62 -30.81 -2.09
C GLN A 57 13.48 -31.15 -1.13
N LEU A 58 13.76 -31.91 -0.07
CA LEU A 58 12.84 -32.16 1.05
C LEU A 58 12.69 -30.96 2.02
N SER A 59 13.25 -29.79 1.69
CA SER A 59 13.26 -28.58 2.52
C SER A 59 13.89 -28.74 3.92
N LYS A 60 14.72 -29.75 4.11
CA LYS A 60 15.46 -30.06 5.36
C LYS A 60 16.80 -29.31 5.43
N PHE A 61 16.77 -28.00 5.20
CA PHE A 61 17.99 -27.17 5.06
C PHE A 61 18.91 -27.21 6.28
N ASN A 62 18.36 -27.29 7.50
CA ASN A 62 19.16 -27.41 8.73
C ASN A 62 19.88 -28.78 8.82
N GLU A 63 19.20 -29.88 8.46
CA GLU A 63 19.83 -31.21 8.37
C GLU A 63 20.93 -31.22 7.30
N ALA A 64 20.72 -30.54 6.17
CA ALA A 64 21.71 -30.42 5.11
C ALA A 64 22.98 -29.67 5.58
N VAL A 65 22.84 -28.53 6.25
CA VAL A 65 23.98 -27.77 6.81
C VAL A 65 24.75 -28.59 7.84
N GLN A 66 24.05 -29.19 8.81
CA GLN A 66 24.67 -30.05 9.82
C GLN A 66 25.40 -31.26 9.19
N PHE A 67 24.83 -31.83 8.12
CA PHE A 67 25.45 -32.93 7.40
C PHE A 67 26.70 -32.49 6.62
N MET A 68 26.68 -31.32 5.97
CA MET A 68 27.85 -30.75 5.30
C MET A 68 28.97 -30.43 6.29
N GLU A 69 28.65 -29.83 7.44
CA GLU A 69 29.63 -29.51 8.49
C GLU A 69 30.23 -30.77 9.12
N LYS A 70 29.41 -31.77 9.45
CA LYS A 70 29.87 -33.05 10.02
C LYS A 70 30.84 -33.79 9.10
N ASN A 71 30.58 -33.81 7.80
CA ASN A 71 31.41 -34.54 6.82
C ASN A 71 32.44 -33.63 6.12
N LYS A 72 32.64 -32.40 6.60
CA LYS A 72 33.61 -31.42 6.05
C LYS A 72 33.46 -31.17 4.55
N LEU A 73 32.23 -31.12 4.04
CA LEU A 73 31.90 -30.89 2.63
C LEU A 73 32.03 -29.40 2.25
N SER A 74 33.22 -28.83 2.47
CA SER A 74 33.50 -27.41 2.25
C SER A 74 33.47 -26.97 0.79
N HIS A 75 33.46 -27.90 -0.16
CA HIS A 75 33.33 -27.62 -1.59
C HIS A 75 31.87 -27.35 -2.03
N LEU A 76 30.86 -27.79 -1.26
CA LEU A 76 29.42 -27.60 -1.54
C LEU A 76 28.93 -26.20 -1.14
N LEU A 77 29.61 -25.16 -1.64
CA LEU A 77 29.38 -23.77 -1.22
C LEU A 77 28.06 -23.20 -1.73
N PHE A 78 27.59 -23.62 -2.91
CA PHE A 78 26.27 -23.24 -3.40
C PHE A 78 25.16 -23.82 -2.52
N GLU A 79 25.21 -25.12 -2.25
CA GLU A 79 24.26 -25.83 -1.39
C GLU A 79 24.26 -25.25 0.02
N ARG A 80 25.45 -24.94 0.57
CA ARG A 80 25.61 -24.29 1.87
C ARG A 80 24.96 -22.91 1.90
N ALA A 81 25.33 -22.02 0.97
CA ALA A 81 24.78 -20.67 0.91
C ALA A 81 23.25 -20.69 0.66
N TYR A 82 22.77 -21.60 -0.18
CA TYR A 82 21.35 -21.78 -0.45
C TYR A 82 20.60 -22.23 0.81
N CYS A 83 21.12 -23.22 1.55
CA CYS A 83 20.52 -23.65 2.81
C CYS A 83 20.50 -22.51 3.85
N GLU A 84 21.60 -21.75 3.99
CA GLU A 84 21.68 -20.61 4.90
C GLU A 84 20.66 -19.51 4.52
N TYR A 85 20.51 -19.22 3.23
CA TYR A 85 19.48 -18.31 2.70
C TYR A 85 18.05 -18.80 3.01
N ARG A 86 17.75 -20.08 2.73
CA ARG A 86 16.44 -20.71 3.02
C ARG A 86 16.12 -20.82 4.52
N LEU A 87 17.14 -20.77 5.38
CA LEU A 87 17.00 -20.67 6.85
C LEU A 87 16.81 -19.23 7.36
N ASN A 88 16.57 -18.25 6.46
CA ASN A 88 16.50 -16.82 6.76
C ASN A 88 17.78 -16.24 7.39
N GLN A 89 18.96 -16.71 6.97
CA GLN A 89 20.27 -16.19 7.40
C GLN A 89 21.03 -15.52 6.23
N PRO A 90 20.46 -14.46 5.59
CA PRO A 90 21.02 -13.90 4.36
C PRO A 90 22.41 -13.29 4.53
N GLU A 91 22.75 -12.73 5.69
CA GLU A 91 24.09 -12.20 5.99
C GLU A 91 25.14 -13.33 6.07
N LYS A 92 24.73 -14.50 6.56
CA LYS A 92 25.59 -15.69 6.62
C LYS A 92 25.78 -16.27 5.22
N ALA A 93 24.70 -16.40 4.45
CA ALA A 93 24.72 -16.85 3.08
C ALA A 93 25.61 -15.95 2.19
N LEU A 94 25.51 -14.62 2.35
CA LEU A 94 26.39 -13.68 1.63
C LEU A 94 27.86 -13.92 1.94
N LYS A 95 28.21 -14.03 3.24
CA LYS A 95 29.58 -14.33 3.68
C LYS A 95 30.10 -15.67 3.13
N THR A 96 29.26 -16.69 3.06
CA THR A 96 29.60 -18.00 2.47
C THR A 96 29.94 -17.84 0.98
N ILE A 97 29.17 -17.07 0.22
CA ILE A 97 29.48 -16.78 -1.20
C ILE A 97 30.77 -15.95 -1.34
N GLU A 98 30.95 -14.93 -0.50
CA GLU A 98 32.14 -14.07 -0.53
C GLU A 98 33.43 -14.80 -0.14
N SER A 99 33.35 -15.80 0.76
CA SER A 99 34.49 -16.60 1.20
C SER A 99 35.14 -17.47 0.11
N LEU A 100 34.44 -17.68 -1.02
CA LEU A 100 34.91 -18.46 -2.16
C LEU A 100 36.12 -17.80 -2.86
N GLY A 101 36.22 -16.47 -2.84
CA GLY A 101 37.28 -15.71 -3.51
C GLY A 101 37.32 -15.81 -5.05
N GLN A 102 36.46 -16.63 -5.66
CA GLN A 102 36.44 -16.88 -7.10
C GLN A 102 35.77 -15.73 -7.88
N THR A 103 36.48 -15.21 -8.87
CA THR A 103 35.96 -14.26 -9.87
C THR A 103 36.28 -14.78 -11.27
N PRO A 104 35.29 -14.85 -12.20
CA PRO A 104 33.86 -14.63 -11.99
C PRO A 104 33.19 -15.76 -11.17
N LEU A 105 32.09 -15.43 -10.49
CA LEU A 105 31.20 -16.43 -9.87
C LEU A 105 30.49 -17.28 -10.94
N SER A 106 30.14 -18.52 -10.59
CA SER A 106 29.27 -19.36 -11.42
C SER A 106 27.86 -18.75 -11.56
N PRO A 107 27.10 -19.06 -12.64
CA PRO A 107 25.77 -18.47 -12.86
C PRO A 107 24.82 -18.66 -11.68
N GLY A 108 24.73 -19.87 -11.11
CA GLY A 108 23.89 -20.14 -9.94
C GLY A 108 24.30 -19.37 -8.67
N LEU A 109 25.61 -19.11 -8.48
CA LEU A 109 26.09 -18.27 -7.38
C LEU A 109 25.83 -16.77 -7.63
N LYS A 110 25.86 -16.29 -8.88
CA LYS A 110 25.44 -14.93 -9.23
C LYS A 110 23.95 -14.73 -8.91
N GLU A 111 23.10 -15.65 -9.37
CA GLU A 111 21.65 -15.63 -9.17
C GLU A 111 21.30 -15.63 -7.67
N LEU A 112 21.86 -16.57 -6.90
CA LEU A 112 21.67 -16.64 -5.46
C LEU A 112 22.19 -15.38 -4.74
N LYS A 113 23.33 -14.81 -5.18
CA LYS A 113 23.85 -13.55 -4.64
C LYS A 113 22.86 -12.40 -4.90
N ALA A 114 22.29 -12.28 -6.10
CA ALA A 114 21.30 -11.24 -6.40
C ALA A 114 20.06 -11.35 -5.50
N GLN A 115 19.55 -12.57 -5.28
CA GLN A 115 18.43 -12.84 -4.37
C GLN A 115 18.76 -12.50 -2.90
N ILE A 116 19.97 -12.82 -2.44
CA ILE A 116 20.46 -12.44 -1.10
C ILE A 116 20.59 -10.93 -0.97
N LEU A 117 21.13 -10.23 -1.97
CA LEU A 117 21.26 -8.77 -1.97
C LEU A 117 19.89 -8.08 -1.91
N TYR A 118 18.88 -8.58 -2.63
CA TYR A 118 17.49 -8.11 -2.50
C TYR A 118 16.97 -8.26 -1.08
N ARG A 119 17.19 -9.44 -0.48
CA ARG A 119 16.73 -9.76 0.88
C ARG A 119 17.44 -8.96 1.97
N LEU A 120 18.66 -8.50 1.72
CA LEU A 120 19.43 -7.58 2.56
C LEU A 120 19.11 -6.10 2.28
N GLU A 121 18.14 -5.80 1.42
CA GLU A 121 17.75 -4.45 1.00
C GLU A 121 18.90 -3.65 0.33
N LYS A 122 19.92 -4.36 -0.18
CA LYS A 122 21.06 -3.81 -0.95
C LYS A 122 20.66 -3.59 -2.41
N TYR A 123 19.60 -2.80 -2.63
CA TYR A 123 18.92 -2.72 -3.92
C TYR A 123 19.83 -2.23 -5.08
N SER A 124 20.79 -1.33 -4.82
CA SER A 124 21.73 -0.89 -5.86
C SER A 124 22.64 -2.02 -6.37
N GLU A 125 23.30 -2.75 -5.47
CA GLU A 125 24.14 -3.91 -5.82
C GLU A 125 23.32 -5.03 -6.48
N CYS A 126 22.08 -5.23 -6.00
CA CYS A 126 21.13 -6.19 -6.54
C CYS A 126 20.71 -5.85 -7.98
N PHE A 127 20.44 -4.56 -8.25
CA PHE A 127 20.03 -4.07 -9.56
C PHE A 127 21.12 -4.31 -10.62
N ASP A 128 22.35 -3.93 -10.30
CA ASP A 128 23.50 -4.14 -11.19
C ASP A 128 23.77 -5.64 -11.40
N SER A 129 23.56 -6.47 -10.38
CA SER A 129 23.68 -7.94 -10.49
C SER A 129 22.65 -8.54 -11.44
N TYR A 130 21.35 -8.21 -11.30
CA TYR A 130 20.32 -8.72 -12.23
C TYR A 130 20.52 -8.20 -13.65
N LYS A 131 20.96 -6.94 -13.82
CA LYS A 131 21.28 -6.36 -15.13
C LYS A 131 22.44 -7.10 -15.82
N ASP A 132 23.47 -7.53 -15.07
CA ASP A 132 24.53 -8.39 -15.60
C ASP A 132 24.02 -9.79 -15.96
N ILE A 133 23.20 -10.41 -15.12
CA ILE A 133 22.68 -11.76 -15.36
C ILE A 133 21.79 -11.78 -16.62
N ILE A 134 20.81 -10.88 -16.72
CA ILE A 134 19.87 -10.82 -17.86
C ILE A 134 20.62 -10.56 -19.17
N LYS A 135 21.64 -9.69 -19.17
CA LYS A 135 22.43 -9.39 -20.37
C LYS A 135 23.25 -10.59 -20.87
N ASN A 136 23.66 -11.47 -19.96
CA ASN A 136 24.63 -12.54 -20.24
C ASN A 136 24.02 -13.96 -20.22
N THR A 137 22.70 -14.09 -20.06
CA THR A 137 22.01 -15.38 -19.94
C THR A 137 20.79 -15.42 -20.85
N THR A 138 20.59 -16.53 -21.55
CA THR A 138 19.42 -16.78 -22.39
C THR A 138 18.93 -18.19 -22.08
N ASP A 139 17.80 -18.26 -21.37
CA ASP A 139 17.13 -19.47 -20.89
C ASP A 139 15.66 -19.14 -20.63
N ASP A 140 14.86 -20.12 -20.23
CA ASP A 140 13.41 -19.97 -20.02
C ASP A 140 13.05 -19.07 -18.80
N TYR A 141 14.04 -18.53 -18.06
CA TYR A 141 13.83 -17.73 -16.83
C TYR A 141 14.04 -16.21 -17.02
N GLU A 142 13.99 -15.72 -18.27
CA GLU A 142 14.10 -14.28 -18.55
C GLU A 142 12.96 -13.47 -17.90
N ASP A 143 11.78 -14.05 -17.78
CA ASP A 143 10.58 -13.39 -17.26
C ASP A 143 10.61 -13.20 -15.75
N GLU A 144 11.02 -14.22 -15.00
CA GLU A 144 11.24 -14.16 -13.57
C GLU A 144 12.39 -13.21 -13.23
N ARG A 145 13.49 -13.25 -13.99
CA ARG A 145 14.61 -12.30 -13.77
C ARG A 145 14.22 -10.86 -14.07
N THR A 146 13.43 -10.61 -15.13
CA THR A 146 12.91 -9.27 -15.44
C THR A 146 11.94 -8.79 -14.35
N THR A 147 11.10 -9.68 -13.84
CA THR A 147 10.19 -9.41 -12.72
C THR A 147 10.96 -9.08 -11.43
N ASN A 148 12.01 -9.83 -11.13
CA ASN A 148 12.91 -9.56 -10.01
C ASN A 148 13.61 -8.21 -10.16
N LEU A 149 14.18 -7.89 -11.33
CA LEU A 149 14.78 -6.57 -11.61
C LEU A 149 13.77 -5.43 -11.43
N SER A 150 12.51 -5.65 -11.86
CA SER A 150 11.41 -4.69 -11.69
C SER A 150 11.03 -4.46 -10.23
N ALA A 151 11.05 -5.51 -9.39
CA ALA A 151 10.87 -5.40 -7.95
C ALA A 151 12.04 -4.63 -7.27
N VAL A 152 13.28 -4.81 -7.75
CA VAL A 152 14.42 -4.00 -7.30
C VAL A 152 14.23 -2.52 -7.69
N ALA A 153 13.84 -2.25 -8.93
CA ALA A 153 13.55 -0.89 -9.42
C ALA A 153 12.43 -0.21 -8.60
N ALA A 154 11.37 -0.93 -8.27
CA ALA A 154 10.30 -0.44 -7.40
C ALA A 154 10.83 0.02 -6.03
N ASN A 155 11.79 -0.68 -5.43
CA ASN A 155 12.40 -0.29 -4.16
C ASN A 155 13.41 0.86 -4.31
N LEU A 156 14.15 0.94 -5.42
CA LEU A 156 15.05 2.07 -5.73
C LEU A 156 14.27 3.38 -5.95
N ALA A 157 13.06 3.32 -6.50
CA ALA A 157 12.19 4.48 -6.74
C ALA A 157 11.71 5.20 -5.45
N VAL A 158 12.09 4.71 -4.26
CA VAL A 158 11.86 5.39 -2.97
C VAL A 158 12.65 6.68 -2.84
N ASP A 159 13.82 6.79 -3.50
CA ASP A 159 14.52 8.05 -3.68
C ASP A 159 13.93 8.78 -4.89
N PRO A 160 13.28 9.95 -4.73
CA PRO A 160 12.67 10.68 -5.84
C PRO A 160 13.69 11.23 -6.84
N ASN A 161 14.98 11.28 -6.49
CA ASN A 161 16.06 11.69 -7.38
C ASN A 161 16.65 10.51 -8.18
N ARG A 162 16.26 9.26 -7.85
CA ARG A 162 16.76 8.07 -8.50
C ARG A 162 15.95 7.76 -9.75
N GLU A 163 16.54 8.02 -10.92
CA GLU A 163 16.01 7.47 -12.16
C GLU A 163 16.07 5.94 -12.13
N VAL A 164 14.95 5.33 -12.51
CA VAL A 164 14.80 3.88 -12.68
C VAL A 164 14.33 3.61 -14.10
N PRO A 165 14.92 2.65 -14.81
CA PRO A 165 14.58 2.42 -16.21
C PRO A 165 13.17 1.86 -16.34
N GLN A 166 12.49 2.26 -17.41
CA GLN A 166 11.22 1.66 -17.78
C GLN A 166 11.47 0.25 -18.33
N LEU A 167 10.83 -0.74 -17.71
CA LEU A 167 10.82 -2.14 -18.15
C LEU A 167 9.51 -2.45 -18.88
N ARG A 168 9.42 -3.63 -19.49
CA ARG A 168 8.15 -4.15 -20.04
C ARG A 168 7.12 -4.38 -18.93
N GLU A 169 5.84 -4.35 -19.30
CA GLU A 169 4.67 -4.37 -18.39
C GLU A 169 3.57 -5.34 -18.89
N ASP A 170 3.99 -6.37 -19.60
CA ASP A 170 3.20 -7.37 -20.30
C ASP A 170 2.68 -8.50 -19.39
N THR A 171 3.36 -8.81 -18.28
CA THR A 171 2.80 -9.65 -17.20
C THR A 171 2.18 -8.80 -16.08
N TYR A 172 1.29 -9.41 -15.27
CA TYR A 172 0.61 -8.66 -14.21
C TYR A 172 1.55 -8.28 -13.06
N GLU A 173 2.61 -9.06 -12.80
CA GLU A 173 3.65 -8.79 -11.80
C GLU A 173 4.55 -7.63 -12.23
N LEU A 174 4.90 -7.56 -13.52
CA LEU A 174 5.64 -6.44 -14.10
C LEU A 174 4.79 -5.16 -14.06
N CYS A 175 3.51 -5.24 -14.41
CA CYS A 175 2.56 -4.15 -14.26
C CYS A 175 2.39 -3.73 -12.78
N PHE A 176 2.40 -4.67 -11.83
CA PHE A 176 2.34 -4.41 -10.39
C PHE A 176 3.59 -3.66 -9.90
N ASN A 177 4.78 -4.14 -10.25
CA ASN A 177 6.05 -3.52 -9.86
C ASN A 177 6.20 -2.12 -10.46
N SER A 178 5.78 -1.91 -11.71
CA SER A 178 5.71 -0.58 -12.32
C SER A 178 4.69 0.35 -11.61
N ALA A 179 3.57 -0.18 -11.13
CA ALA A 179 2.67 0.60 -10.27
C ALA A 179 3.30 0.96 -8.92
N CYS A 180 4.12 0.08 -8.34
CA CYS A 180 4.88 0.35 -7.13
C CYS A 180 5.97 1.42 -7.33
N VAL A 181 6.62 1.49 -8.51
CA VAL A 181 7.49 2.62 -8.89
C VAL A 181 6.71 3.94 -8.82
N LEU A 182 5.52 4.01 -9.45
CA LEU A 182 4.67 5.22 -9.43
C LEU A 182 4.24 5.62 -8.02
N LEU A 183 3.96 4.65 -7.14
CA LEU A 183 3.60 4.92 -5.73
C LEU A 183 4.76 5.50 -4.93
N ASN A 184 5.97 4.94 -5.09
CA ASN A 184 7.16 5.46 -4.40
C ASN A 184 7.57 6.85 -4.91
N GLN A 185 7.27 7.17 -6.18
CA GLN A 185 7.34 8.52 -6.75
C GLN A 185 6.17 9.45 -6.36
N ASN A 186 5.26 9.02 -5.46
CA ASN A 186 4.05 9.75 -5.04
C ASN A 186 3.05 10.09 -6.17
N LYS A 187 3.13 9.44 -7.33
CA LYS A 187 2.22 9.62 -8.49
C LYS A 187 0.93 8.81 -8.31
N PHE A 188 0.21 9.06 -7.20
CA PHE A 188 -0.92 8.23 -6.78
C PHE A 188 -2.02 8.11 -7.86
N SER A 189 -2.38 9.19 -8.55
CA SER A 189 -3.42 9.15 -9.60
C SER A 189 -3.06 8.27 -10.81
N GLU A 190 -1.78 8.10 -11.11
CA GLU A 190 -1.29 7.21 -12.19
C GLU A 190 -1.21 5.76 -11.69
N ALA A 191 -0.68 5.58 -10.47
CA ALA A 191 -0.62 4.28 -9.82
C ALA A 191 -2.02 3.63 -9.65
N GLU A 192 -3.05 4.40 -9.29
CA GLU A 192 -4.42 3.89 -9.18
C GLU A 192 -4.92 3.29 -10.51
N LYS A 193 -4.63 3.95 -11.63
CA LYS A 193 -5.00 3.46 -12.96
C LYS A 193 -4.24 2.19 -13.29
N LYS A 194 -2.92 2.16 -13.04
CA LYS A 194 -2.07 0.99 -13.33
C LYS A 194 -2.42 -0.21 -12.46
N LEU A 195 -2.73 -0.03 -11.17
CA LEU A 195 -3.18 -1.12 -10.30
C LEU A 195 -4.53 -1.71 -10.73
N LYS A 196 -5.45 -0.90 -11.27
CA LYS A 196 -6.71 -1.40 -11.84
C LYS A 196 -6.50 -2.21 -13.13
N ILE A 197 -5.50 -1.88 -13.94
CA ILE A 197 -5.09 -2.67 -15.11
C ILE A 197 -4.45 -3.99 -14.64
N CYS A 198 -3.51 -3.92 -13.70
CA CYS A 198 -2.87 -5.07 -13.06
C CYS A 198 -3.88 -6.06 -12.45
N GLU A 199 -4.88 -5.59 -11.69
CA GLU A 199 -5.93 -6.45 -11.12
C GLU A 199 -6.72 -7.18 -12.21
N LYS A 200 -6.99 -6.50 -13.35
CA LYS A 200 -7.67 -7.09 -14.50
C LYS A 200 -6.79 -8.15 -15.17
N MET A 201 -5.52 -7.85 -15.46
CA MET A 201 -4.58 -8.80 -16.08
C MET A 201 -4.38 -10.06 -15.21
N CYS A 202 -4.18 -9.89 -13.90
CA CYS A 202 -4.04 -10.99 -12.94
C CYS A 202 -5.30 -11.88 -12.92
N ARG A 203 -6.49 -11.28 -12.95
CA ARG A 203 -7.75 -12.03 -13.06
C ARG A 203 -7.87 -12.78 -14.38
N GLU A 204 -7.63 -12.12 -15.51
CA GLU A 204 -7.79 -12.73 -16.84
C GLU A 204 -6.82 -13.91 -17.01
N PHE A 205 -5.56 -13.76 -16.62
CA PHE A 205 -4.56 -14.84 -16.60
C PHE A 205 -5.00 -16.05 -15.76
N LEU A 206 -5.46 -15.83 -14.53
CA LEU A 206 -5.90 -16.91 -13.64
C LEU A 206 -7.23 -17.55 -14.07
N GLU A 207 -8.12 -16.80 -14.73
CA GLU A 207 -9.34 -17.35 -15.34
C GLU A 207 -9.02 -18.25 -16.56
N GLU A 208 -8.00 -17.90 -17.35
CA GLU A 208 -7.50 -18.71 -18.47
C GLU A 208 -6.82 -20.01 -18.01
N ASP A 209 -6.05 -19.96 -16.92
CA ASP A 209 -5.47 -21.13 -16.24
C ASP A 209 -6.51 -21.99 -15.47
N GLY A 210 -7.78 -21.58 -15.45
CA GLY A 210 -8.86 -22.33 -14.81
C GLY A 210 -8.87 -22.29 -13.27
N ALA A 211 -8.22 -21.29 -12.66
CA ALA A 211 -8.19 -21.09 -11.22
C ALA A 211 -9.59 -20.78 -10.65
N SER A 212 -9.80 -21.05 -9.36
CA SER A 212 -11.09 -20.78 -8.72
C SER A 212 -11.26 -19.31 -8.32
N GLU A 213 -12.50 -18.87 -8.11
CA GLU A 213 -12.81 -17.54 -7.51
C GLU A 213 -12.32 -17.35 -6.05
N GLU A 214 -11.76 -18.39 -5.44
CA GLU A 214 -11.03 -18.29 -4.17
C GLU A 214 -9.55 -18.00 -4.44
N ASP A 215 -8.91 -18.75 -5.34
CA ASP A 215 -7.51 -18.54 -5.76
C ASP A 215 -7.31 -17.16 -6.40
N ILE A 216 -8.16 -16.80 -7.37
CA ILE A 216 -8.17 -15.46 -8.01
C ILE A 216 -8.31 -14.37 -6.95
N ARG A 217 -9.04 -14.61 -5.85
CA ARG A 217 -9.19 -13.63 -4.78
C ARG A 217 -7.95 -13.54 -3.89
N GLU A 218 -7.27 -14.64 -3.62
CA GLU A 218 -6.04 -14.63 -2.81
C GLU A 218 -4.90 -13.93 -3.57
N GLU A 219 -4.69 -14.26 -4.85
CA GLU A 219 -3.68 -13.61 -5.70
C GLU A 219 -3.97 -12.11 -5.92
N THR A 220 -5.20 -11.74 -6.29
CA THR A 220 -5.55 -10.32 -6.47
C THR A 220 -5.56 -9.52 -5.16
N ALA A 221 -5.45 -10.15 -3.98
CA ALA A 221 -5.49 -9.45 -2.69
C ALA A 221 -4.32 -8.49 -2.50
N ILE A 222 -3.11 -8.86 -2.94
CA ILE A 222 -1.91 -8.01 -2.86
C ILE A 222 -2.12 -6.73 -3.67
N ILE A 223 -2.58 -6.86 -4.92
CA ILE A 223 -2.89 -5.75 -5.83
C ILE A 223 -3.95 -4.83 -5.21
N ARG A 224 -5.02 -5.40 -4.64
CA ARG A 224 -6.11 -4.67 -3.98
C ARG A 224 -5.67 -3.92 -2.73
N VAL A 225 -4.81 -4.50 -1.88
CA VAL A 225 -4.27 -3.82 -0.70
C VAL A 225 -3.36 -2.65 -1.11
N GLN A 226 -2.60 -2.80 -2.18
CA GLN A 226 -1.80 -1.72 -2.74
C GLN A 226 -2.67 -0.61 -3.37
N LEU A 227 -3.78 -0.98 -4.02
CA LEU A 227 -4.79 -0.04 -4.52
C LEU A 227 -5.47 0.71 -3.36
N ALA A 228 -5.78 0.04 -2.25
CA ALA A 228 -6.30 0.66 -1.04
C ALA A 228 -5.30 1.66 -0.41
N TYR A 229 -4.00 1.39 -0.51
CA TYR A 229 -2.96 2.37 -0.11
C TYR A 229 -2.97 3.59 -1.02
N CYS A 230 -3.05 3.39 -2.33
CA CYS A 230 -3.19 4.48 -3.29
C CYS A 230 -4.42 5.36 -3.03
N LEU A 231 -5.58 4.75 -2.79
CA LEU A 231 -6.83 5.45 -2.43
C LEU A 231 -6.71 6.20 -1.09
N HIS A 232 -6.02 5.62 -0.10
CA HIS A 232 -5.75 6.26 1.18
C HIS A 232 -4.92 7.55 1.01
N MET A 233 -3.82 7.48 0.25
CA MET A 233 -2.95 8.64 0.00
C MET A 233 -3.65 9.76 -0.79
N GLN A 234 -4.66 9.43 -1.61
CA GLN A 234 -5.53 10.40 -2.28
C GLN A 234 -6.68 10.96 -1.40
N GLY A 235 -6.79 10.55 -0.13
CA GLY A 235 -7.87 10.99 0.76
C GLY A 235 -9.22 10.28 0.52
N LYS A 236 -9.29 9.23 -0.30
CA LYS A 236 -10.49 8.40 -0.54
C LYS A 236 -10.70 7.39 0.61
N LEU A 237 -10.72 7.89 1.84
CA LEU A 237 -10.55 7.11 3.08
C LEU A 237 -11.57 5.98 3.25
N LYS A 238 -12.83 6.20 2.85
CA LYS A 238 -13.91 5.21 2.98
C LYS A 238 -13.74 4.00 2.05
N GLU A 239 -13.26 4.25 0.83
CA GLU A 239 -13.00 3.20 -0.17
C GLU A 239 -11.80 2.36 0.26
N ALA A 240 -10.70 3.03 0.66
CA ALA A 240 -9.52 2.36 1.22
C ALA A 240 -9.87 1.48 2.43
N ALA A 241 -10.63 2.01 3.40
CA ALA A 241 -11.07 1.28 4.59
C ALA A 241 -11.88 0.01 4.24
N ALA A 242 -12.77 0.09 3.24
CA ALA A 242 -13.58 -1.05 2.80
C ALA A 242 -12.72 -2.17 2.20
N VAL A 243 -11.73 -1.82 1.36
CA VAL A 243 -10.83 -2.81 0.74
C VAL A 243 -9.93 -3.47 1.78
N TYR A 244 -9.32 -2.72 2.70
CA TYR A 244 -8.55 -3.32 3.81
C TYR A 244 -9.41 -4.24 4.69
N ALA A 245 -10.65 -3.85 4.98
CA ALA A 245 -11.56 -4.65 5.81
C ALA A 245 -11.97 -5.96 5.11
N GLU A 246 -12.18 -5.96 3.79
CA GLU A 246 -12.48 -7.17 3.03
C GLU A 246 -11.23 -8.08 2.91
N ALA A 247 -10.05 -7.50 2.69
CA ALA A 247 -8.78 -8.26 2.67
C ALA A 247 -8.49 -8.98 4.00
N LEU A 248 -8.83 -8.38 5.14
CA LEU A 248 -8.65 -8.98 6.48
C LEU A 248 -9.78 -9.93 6.91
N LYS A 249 -10.88 -9.99 6.16
CA LYS A 249 -12.06 -10.83 6.46
C LYS A 249 -11.90 -12.23 5.86
N HIS A 250 -11.28 -12.32 4.69
CA HIS A 250 -10.72 -13.58 4.19
C HIS A 250 -9.40 -13.81 4.93
N LYS A 251 -9.19 -14.99 5.50
CA LYS A 251 -7.97 -15.29 6.25
C LYS A 251 -6.85 -15.65 5.27
N SER A 252 -6.26 -14.63 4.63
CA SER A 252 -5.10 -14.85 3.75
C SER A 252 -4.00 -15.61 4.47
N SER A 253 -3.34 -16.50 3.73
CA SER A 253 -2.18 -17.26 4.18
C SER A 253 -0.92 -16.39 4.36
N ASP A 254 -0.85 -15.21 3.74
CA ASP A 254 0.33 -14.33 3.80
C ASP A 254 0.33 -13.39 5.03
N PRO A 255 1.32 -13.51 5.93
CA PRO A 255 1.46 -12.60 7.07
C PRO A 255 1.74 -11.14 6.65
N ALA A 256 2.43 -10.89 5.53
CA ALA A 256 2.75 -9.52 5.12
C ALA A 256 1.49 -8.75 4.69
N LEU A 257 0.64 -9.34 3.86
CA LEU A 257 -0.65 -8.78 3.47
C LEU A 257 -1.51 -8.44 4.70
N VAL A 258 -1.62 -9.38 5.64
CA VAL A 258 -2.36 -9.19 6.89
C VAL A 258 -1.76 -8.05 7.72
N ALA A 259 -0.44 -7.96 7.81
CA ALA A 259 0.25 -6.90 8.55
C ALA A 259 0.04 -5.51 7.93
N VAL A 260 0.23 -5.38 6.61
CA VAL A 260 0.06 -4.12 5.86
C VAL A 260 -1.38 -3.63 5.95
N ALA A 261 -2.36 -4.48 5.65
CA ALA A 261 -3.78 -4.11 5.73
C ALA A 261 -4.20 -3.77 7.17
N SER A 262 -3.69 -4.51 8.17
CA SER A 262 -3.95 -4.23 9.60
C SER A 262 -3.37 -2.88 10.02
N ASN A 263 -2.11 -2.60 9.70
CA ASN A 263 -1.45 -1.33 9.97
C ASN A 263 -2.20 -0.16 9.32
N ASN A 264 -2.54 -0.26 8.04
CA ASN A 264 -3.16 0.83 7.31
C ASN A 264 -4.58 1.13 7.83
N LEU A 265 -5.33 0.12 8.28
CA LEU A 265 -6.62 0.35 8.94
C LEU A 265 -6.47 0.95 10.35
N VAL A 266 -5.41 0.62 11.10
CA VAL A 266 -5.10 1.31 12.37
C VAL A 266 -4.87 2.80 12.15
N VAL A 267 -4.09 3.17 11.11
CA VAL A 267 -3.84 4.57 10.75
C VAL A 267 -5.14 5.30 10.36
N LEU A 268 -6.01 4.66 9.58
CA LEU A 268 -7.33 5.21 9.22
C LEU A 268 -8.25 5.40 10.44
N ASN A 269 -8.22 4.48 11.39
CA ASN A 269 -9.04 4.53 12.60
C ASN A 269 -8.63 5.66 13.57
N LYS A 270 -7.35 6.07 13.61
CA LYS A 270 -6.79 7.09 14.51
C LYS A 270 -7.08 6.81 16.00
N ASP A 271 -8.08 7.47 16.58
CA ASP A 271 -8.55 7.34 17.96
C ASP A 271 -9.87 6.53 18.08
N GLN A 272 -10.46 6.14 16.95
CA GLN A 272 -11.67 5.31 16.88
C GLN A 272 -11.34 3.81 17.00
N ASN A 273 -12.30 3.00 17.44
CA ASN A 273 -12.21 1.53 17.46
C ASN A 273 -10.96 0.96 18.19
N MET A 274 -10.47 1.62 19.24
CA MET A 274 -9.18 1.32 19.91
C MET A 274 -8.95 -0.14 20.32
N PHE A 275 -9.99 -0.89 20.70
CA PHE A 275 -9.85 -2.31 20.98
C PHE A 275 -9.47 -3.13 19.73
N ASP A 276 -10.15 -2.87 18.60
CA ASP A 276 -9.89 -3.51 17.32
C ASP A 276 -8.55 -3.05 16.73
N SER A 277 -8.23 -1.75 16.83
CA SER A 277 -6.91 -1.23 16.42
C SER A 277 -5.77 -1.86 17.21
N LYS A 278 -5.91 -2.06 18.53
CA LYS A 278 -4.92 -2.82 19.35
C LYS A 278 -4.80 -4.28 18.92
N LYS A 279 -5.89 -4.93 18.51
CA LYS A 279 -5.84 -6.30 17.96
C LYS A 279 -5.12 -6.34 16.61
N LYS A 280 -5.42 -5.40 15.71
CA LYS A 280 -4.79 -5.30 14.38
C LYS A 280 -3.30 -4.98 14.45
N MET A 281 -2.90 -4.07 15.35
CA MET A 281 -1.48 -3.77 15.54
C MET A 281 -0.68 -4.98 16.04
N ARG A 282 -1.25 -5.84 16.90
CA ARG A 282 -0.60 -7.12 17.29
C ARG A 282 -0.42 -8.07 16.10
N ALA A 283 -1.38 -8.11 15.16
CA ALA A 283 -1.23 -8.92 13.94
C ALA A 283 -0.12 -8.36 13.02
N ALA A 284 -0.02 -7.03 12.91
CA ALA A 284 1.02 -6.36 12.14
C ALA A 284 2.44 -6.48 12.73
N MET A 285 2.55 -6.84 14.00
CA MET A 285 3.81 -7.03 14.73
C MET A 285 4.05 -8.50 15.13
N ALA A 286 3.40 -9.45 14.48
CA ALA A 286 3.60 -10.88 14.77
C ALA A 286 4.91 -11.40 14.18
N ASP A 287 5.60 -12.31 14.87
CA ASP A 287 6.92 -12.85 14.49
C ASP A 287 6.97 -13.43 13.07
N ALA A 288 5.86 -13.98 12.58
CA ALA A 288 5.70 -14.46 11.20
C ALA A 288 5.93 -13.38 10.12
N CYS A 289 5.89 -12.10 10.50
CA CYS A 289 6.10 -10.95 9.61
C CYS A 289 7.57 -10.50 9.55
N GLU A 290 8.40 -10.90 10.52
CA GLU A 290 9.76 -10.36 10.72
C GLU A 290 10.67 -10.52 9.48
N HIS A 291 10.49 -11.64 8.78
CA HIS A 291 11.21 -12.02 7.57
C HIS A 291 10.45 -11.75 6.26
N LYS A 292 9.24 -11.19 6.35
CA LYS A 292 8.34 -10.91 5.23
C LYS A 292 8.20 -9.41 4.93
N LEU A 293 8.40 -8.57 5.95
CA LEU A 293 8.33 -7.11 5.84
C LEU A 293 9.73 -6.50 5.70
N THR A 294 9.84 -5.46 4.87
CA THR A 294 11.06 -4.64 4.76
C THR A 294 11.31 -3.87 6.06
N SER A 295 12.57 -3.48 6.27
CA SER A 295 13.01 -2.65 7.39
C SER A 295 12.26 -1.32 7.44
N LYS A 296 11.96 -0.74 6.27
CA LYS A 296 11.08 0.45 6.13
C LYS A 296 9.67 0.17 6.65
N GLN A 297 9.04 -0.94 6.25
CA GLN A 297 7.71 -1.31 6.74
C GLN A 297 7.69 -1.59 8.25
N LYS A 298 8.65 -2.36 8.77
CA LYS A 298 8.78 -2.67 10.21
C LYS A 298 8.93 -1.39 11.05
N LYS A 299 9.76 -0.45 10.61
CA LYS A 299 9.93 0.88 11.23
C LYS A 299 8.63 1.69 11.26
N ILE A 300 7.90 1.74 10.15
CA ILE A 300 6.60 2.44 10.05
C ILE A 300 5.55 1.81 10.98
N ILE A 301 5.47 0.48 11.04
CA ILE A 301 4.54 -0.23 11.94
C ILE A 301 4.88 0.05 13.42
N ALA A 302 6.17 0.04 13.78
CA ALA A 302 6.63 0.36 15.12
C ALA A 302 6.27 1.81 15.52
N LEU A 303 6.47 2.78 14.61
CA LEU A 303 6.07 4.18 14.81
C LEU A 303 4.53 4.31 14.97
N ASN A 304 3.75 3.63 14.14
CA ASN A 304 2.28 3.61 14.22
C ASN A 304 1.79 2.97 15.53
N ASN A 305 2.51 2.01 16.11
CA ASN A 305 2.21 1.46 17.43
C ASN A 305 2.45 2.49 18.55
N CYS A 306 3.49 3.32 18.45
CA CYS A 306 3.70 4.46 19.35
C CYS A 306 2.54 5.48 19.27
N LEU A 307 2.11 5.83 18.06
CA LEU A 307 0.95 6.71 17.84
C LEU A 307 -0.35 6.10 18.38
N LEU A 308 -0.56 4.78 18.20
CA LEU A 308 -1.71 4.07 18.78
C LEU A 308 -1.72 4.12 20.31
N ALA A 309 -0.56 4.03 20.98
CA ALA A 309 -0.46 4.18 22.43
C ALA A 309 -0.78 5.63 22.90
N LEU A 310 -0.35 6.64 22.11
CA LEU A 310 -0.70 8.05 22.33
C LEU A 310 -2.22 8.31 22.19
N TYR A 311 -2.89 7.67 21.23
CA TYR A 311 -4.35 7.74 21.08
C TYR A 311 -5.08 6.97 22.17
N ALA A 312 -4.63 5.77 22.52
CA ALA A 312 -5.20 4.92 23.58
C ALA A 312 -4.92 5.42 25.02
N ASN A 313 -4.47 6.66 25.19
CA ASN A 313 -4.19 7.33 26.46
C ASN A 313 -3.31 6.55 27.45
N SER A 314 -2.43 5.68 26.94
CA SER A 314 -1.65 4.73 27.73
C SER A 314 -0.22 5.27 27.93
N SER A 315 -0.02 6.17 28.90
CA SER A 315 1.19 7.01 28.99
C SER A 315 2.50 6.23 29.14
N ASP A 316 2.60 5.35 30.14
CA ASP A 316 3.81 4.55 30.37
C ASP A 316 4.15 3.66 29.17
N GLN A 317 3.12 3.03 28.58
CA GLN A 317 3.27 2.22 27.37
C GLN A 317 3.77 3.07 26.19
N CYS A 318 3.25 4.28 26.01
CA CYS A 318 3.69 5.21 24.97
C CYS A 318 5.17 5.58 25.15
N GLN A 319 5.59 5.88 26.39
CA GLN A 319 6.99 6.22 26.70
C GLN A 319 7.94 5.03 26.47
N GLN A 320 7.56 3.82 26.92
CA GLN A 320 8.32 2.59 26.71
C GLN A 320 8.46 2.27 25.21
N LEU A 321 7.36 2.31 24.45
CA LEU A 321 7.37 2.04 23.02
C LEU A 321 8.24 3.06 22.27
N CYS A 322 8.14 4.35 22.58
CA CYS A 322 8.97 5.38 21.95
C CYS A 322 10.46 5.20 22.30
N SER A 323 10.82 4.78 23.51
CA SER A 323 12.21 4.47 23.86
C SER A 323 12.74 3.24 23.13
N LYS A 324 11.92 2.18 22.97
CA LYS A 324 12.27 1.01 22.14
C LYS A 324 12.41 1.39 20.66
N LEU A 325 11.56 2.29 20.16
CA LEU A 325 11.63 2.80 18.78
C LEU A 325 12.98 3.49 18.54
N ILE A 326 13.39 4.42 19.41
CA ILE A 326 14.68 5.12 19.32
C ILE A 326 15.87 4.14 19.36
N GLN A 327 15.80 3.12 20.22
CA GLN A 327 16.87 2.12 20.34
C GLN A 327 17.00 1.24 19.08
N THR A 328 15.88 0.96 18.41
CA THR A 328 15.82 0.06 17.24
C THR A 328 16.05 0.81 15.93
N TYR A 329 15.55 2.05 15.85
CA TYR A 329 15.58 2.92 14.67
C TYR A 329 15.97 4.35 15.10
N PRO A 330 17.28 4.63 15.28
CA PRO A 330 17.75 5.94 15.75
C PRO A 330 17.39 7.11 14.82
N ASP A 331 17.12 6.83 13.55
CA ASP A 331 16.77 7.82 12.53
C ASP A 331 15.37 8.44 12.73
N VAL A 332 14.45 7.74 13.40
CA VAL A 332 13.12 8.27 13.80
C VAL A 332 13.10 8.80 15.25
N LYS A 333 14.28 9.17 15.79
CA LYS A 333 14.41 9.72 17.15
C LYS A 333 13.58 10.99 17.33
N PHE A 334 13.53 11.85 16.32
CA PHE A 334 12.73 13.09 16.37
C PHE A 334 11.22 12.79 16.45
N ASP A 335 10.69 11.89 15.61
CA ASP A 335 9.28 11.48 15.65
C ASP A 335 8.89 10.91 17.02
N ALA A 336 9.75 10.05 17.58
CA ALA A 336 9.56 9.48 18.92
C ALA A 336 9.53 10.56 20.02
N ILE A 337 10.33 11.62 19.87
CA ILE A 337 10.34 12.77 20.79
C ILE A 337 9.07 13.62 20.62
N LEU A 338 8.64 13.89 19.38
CA LEU A 338 7.37 14.59 19.13
C LEU A 338 6.17 13.84 19.72
N ILE A 339 6.14 12.49 19.64
CA ILE A 339 5.11 11.66 20.29
C ILE A 339 5.17 11.79 21.82
N LYS A 340 6.36 11.79 22.43
CA LYS A 340 6.54 12.03 23.88
C LYS A 340 6.07 13.43 24.28
N CYS A 341 6.40 14.47 23.53
CA CYS A 341 5.95 15.84 23.78
C CYS A 341 4.43 15.98 23.62
N ALA A 342 3.82 15.33 22.62
CA ALA A 342 2.38 15.29 22.45
C ALA A 342 1.66 14.56 23.60
N ARG A 343 2.28 13.53 24.19
CA ARG A 343 1.80 12.87 25.41
C ARG A 343 1.83 13.82 26.61
N LEU A 344 2.98 14.44 26.86
CA LEU A 344 3.17 15.43 27.94
C LEU A 344 2.18 16.61 27.80
N ALA A 345 1.93 17.09 26.58
CA ALA A 345 0.93 18.12 26.30
C ALA A 345 -0.50 17.70 26.67
N LYS A 346 -0.91 16.45 26.38
CA LYS A 346 -2.21 15.90 26.84
C LYS A 346 -2.32 15.88 28.36
N ASP A 347 -1.20 15.64 29.05
CA ASP A 347 -1.09 15.67 30.52
C ASP A 347 -0.87 17.10 31.08
N LYS A 348 -0.98 18.15 30.24
CA LYS A 348 -0.72 19.57 30.56
C LYS A 348 0.70 19.88 31.06
N LYS A 349 1.65 18.95 30.89
CA LYS A 349 3.07 19.07 31.24
C LYS A 349 3.86 19.82 30.16
N TYR A 350 3.40 21.02 29.81
CA TYR A 350 3.97 21.79 28.69
C TYR A 350 5.44 22.19 28.91
N LYS A 351 5.86 22.45 30.16
CA LYS A 351 7.26 22.79 30.49
C LYS A 351 8.20 21.62 30.17
N GLU A 352 7.91 20.44 30.73
CA GLU A 352 8.66 19.20 30.46
C GLU A 352 8.74 18.88 28.95
N ALA A 353 7.65 19.16 28.21
CA ALA A 353 7.59 18.94 26.76
C ALA A 353 8.45 19.93 25.96
N ILE A 354 8.57 21.19 26.42
CA ILE A 354 9.40 22.23 25.82
C ILE A 354 10.88 21.95 26.14
N GLU A 355 11.21 21.72 27.41
CA GLU A 355 12.58 21.39 27.86
C GLU A 355 13.16 20.18 27.11
N LEU A 356 12.34 19.16 26.83
CA LEU A 356 12.74 18.00 26.03
C LEU A 356 13.08 18.35 24.56
N LEU A 357 12.35 19.29 23.95
CA LEU A 357 12.60 19.76 22.58
C LEU A 357 13.75 20.76 22.51
N GLU A 358 13.92 21.61 23.52
CA GLU A 358 15.05 22.54 23.63
C GLU A 358 16.36 21.75 23.76
N LYS A 359 16.38 20.75 24.66
CA LYS A 359 17.50 19.82 24.78
C LYS A 359 17.78 19.09 23.47
N PHE A 360 16.78 18.46 22.86
CA PHE A 360 16.98 17.73 21.61
C PHE A 360 17.48 18.64 20.47
N GLY A 361 16.92 19.83 20.32
CA GLY A 361 17.38 20.82 19.34
C GLY A 361 18.83 21.23 19.58
N SER A 362 19.22 21.50 20.82
CA SER A 362 20.61 21.87 21.17
C SER A 362 21.64 20.76 20.87
N GLU A 363 21.20 19.49 20.87
CA GLU A 363 22.04 18.32 20.55
C GLU A 363 22.02 17.96 19.04
N ASN A 364 21.12 18.53 18.22
CA ASN A 364 20.85 18.07 16.84
C ASN A 364 20.53 19.28 15.93
N GLU A 365 21.57 19.92 15.36
CA GLU A 365 21.47 21.18 14.61
C GLU A 365 20.42 21.16 13.48
N ASP A 366 20.40 20.10 12.67
CA ASP A 366 19.43 19.90 11.57
C ASP A 366 17.96 19.99 12.04
N HIS A 367 17.70 19.69 13.31
CA HIS A 367 16.37 19.63 13.90
C HIS A 367 16.01 20.87 14.72
N VAL A 368 16.91 21.85 14.88
CA VAL A 368 16.66 23.08 15.67
C VAL A 368 15.43 23.83 15.13
N PHE A 369 15.32 24.00 13.82
CA PHE A 369 14.22 24.73 13.19
C PHE A 369 12.87 24.05 13.44
N ALA A 370 12.78 22.73 13.23
CA ALA A 370 11.58 21.94 13.47
C ALA A 370 11.22 21.89 14.96
N SER A 371 12.21 21.75 15.85
CA SER A 371 12.02 21.73 17.31
C SER A 371 11.45 23.06 17.82
N LYS A 372 11.96 24.21 17.34
CA LYS A 372 11.40 25.54 17.66
C LYS A 372 9.94 25.67 17.23
N PHE A 373 9.54 25.14 16.07
CA PHE A 373 8.14 25.12 15.66
C PHE A 373 7.25 24.21 16.54
N ALA A 374 7.75 23.05 16.96
CA ALA A 374 7.05 22.20 17.92
C ALA A 374 6.89 22.88 19.29
N ILE A 375 7.91 23.61 19.76
CA ILE A 375 7.86 24.44 20.97
C ILE A 375 6.81 25.56 20.84
N VAL A 376 6.77 26.28 19.70
CA VAL A 376 5.73 27.27 19.40
C VAL A 376 4.34 26.65 19.50
N GLN A 377 4.11 25.48 18.91
CA GLN A 377 2.83 24.77 18.99
C GLN A 377 2.45 24.43 20.45
N LEU A 378 3.40 23.95 21.26
CA LEU A 378 3.18 23.68 22.68
C LEU A 378 2.86 24.95 23.48
N MET A 379 3.56 26.05 23.22
CA MET A 379 3.28 27.35 23.84
C MET A 379 1.88 27.86 23.49
N LEU A 380 1.45 27.72 22.23
CA LEU A 380 0.09 28.09 21.80
C LEU A 380 -0.99 27.20 22.42
N LEU A 381 -0.77 25.89 22.55
CA LEU A 381 -1.67 24.98 23.29
C LEU A 381 -1.79 25.33 24.78
N ASN A 382 -0.71 25.85 25.38
CA ASN A 382 -0.69 26.39 26.73
C ASN A 382 -1.21 27.84 26.84
N GLY A 383 -1.66 28.44 25.73
CA GLY A 383 -2.13 29.84 25.68
C GLY A 383 -1.03 30.91 25.74
N ASN A 384 0.25 30.53 25.80
CA ASN A 384 1.39 31.45 25.85
C ASN A 384 1.72 32.02 24.45
N LYS A 385 0.84 32.88 23.93
CA LYS A 385 1.05 33.59 22.66
C LYS A 385 2.33 34.44 22.64
N LYS A 386 2.72 35.03 23.79
CA LYS A 386 3.92 35.88 23.89
C LYS A 386 5.19 35.06 23.68
N GLY A 387 5.37 33.97 24.44
CA GLY A 387 6.51 33.08 24.25
C GLY A 387 6.59 32.49 22.84
N ALA A 388 5.44 32.19 22.22
CA ALA A 388 5.39 31.76 20.82
C ALA A 388 5.96 32.83 19.86
N VAL A 389 5.65 34.11 20.07
CA VAL A 389 6.26 35.23 19.31
C VAL A 389 7.76 35.31 19.60
N ASP A 390 8.18 35.23 20.87
CA ASP A 390 9.59 35.31 21.27
C ASP A 390 10.44 34.20 20.60
N VAL A 391 9.92 32.96 20.55
CA VAL A 391 10.59 31.83 19.88
C VAL A 391 10.65 32.03 18.36
N LEU A 392 9.58 32.52 17.72
CA LEU A 392 9.59 32.82 16.27
C LEU A 392 10.56 33.96 15.92
N MET A 393 10.67 34.99 16.78
CA MET A 393 11.67 36.06 16.61
C MET A 393 13.11 35.53 16.76
N SER A 394 13.33 34.47 17.55
CA SER A 394 14.64 33.81 17.72
C SER A 394 15.12 32.97 16.52
N LEU A 395 14.39 32.94 15.39
CA LEU A 395 14.72 32.13 14.22
C LEU A 395 15.83 32.71 13.32
N GLY A 396 16.48 33.81 13.73
CA GLY A 396 17.47 34.50 12.90
C GLY A 396 16.85 34.93 11.57
N GLU A 397 17.57 34.77 10.47
CA GLU A 397 17.05 35.11 9.13
C GLU A 397 15.86 34.24 8.70
N SER A 398 15.70 33.03 9.25
CA SER A 398 14.52 32.21 8.96
C SER A 398 13.21 32.84 9.46
N LYS A 399 13.26 33.89 10.30
CA LYS A 399 12.07 34.67 10.67
C LYS A 399 11.41 35.36 9.47
N TYR A 400 12.17 35.64 8.40
CA TYR A 400 11.68 36.33 7.20
C TYR A 400 11.02 35.41 6.17
N LYS A 401 10.91 34.10 6.43
CA LYS A 401 10.13 33.18 5.59
C LYS A 401 8.65 33.59 5.63
N PRO A 402 7.92 33.66 4.50
CA PRO A 402 6.55 34.18 4.45
C PRO A 402 5.59 33.54 5.48
N GLY A 403 5.65 32.21 5.66
CA GLY A 403 4.85 31.52 6.67
C GLY A 403 5.18 31.91 8.13
N VAL A 404 6.44 32.24 8.44
CA VAL A 404 6.83 32.73 9.78
C VAL A 404 6.32 34.15 10.00
N ILE A 405 6.47 35.03 9.00
CA ILE A 405 5.95 36.41 9.05
C ILE A 405 4.43 36.40 9.22
N SER A 406 3.71 35.58 8.46
CA SER A 406 2.25 35.41 8.61
C SER A 406 1.86 34.97 10.02
N ALA A 407 2.59 34.02 10.61
CA ALA A 407 2.35 33.58 11.99
C ALA A 407 2.66 34.69 13.02
N LEU A 408 3.80 35.37 12.89
CA LEU A 408 4.21 36.48 13.75
C LEU A 408 3.18 37.62 13.73
N VAL A 409 2.77 38.09 12.56
CA VAL A 409 1.75 39.14 12.39
C VAL A 409 0.43 38.70 13.03
N THR A 410 -0.03 37.47 12.76
CA THR A 410 -1.28 36.94 13.33
C THR A 410 -1.24 36.89 14.85
N LEU A 411 -0.12 36.43 15.44
CA LEU A 411 0.05 36.35 16.90
C LEU A 411 0.19 37.72 17.55
N LEU A 412 0.92 38.66 16.93
CA LEU A 412 1.07 40.04 17.39
C LEU A 412 -0.27 40.78 17.39
N LEU A 413 -1.08 40.63 16.34
CA LEU A 413 -2.45 41.15 16.31
C LEU A 413 -3.37 40.46 17.32
N GLY A 414 -3.19 39.14 17.53
CA GLY A 414 -3.84 38.38 18.60
C GLY A 414 -3.39 38.74 20.02
N LEU A 415 -2.44 39.67 20.16
CA LEU A 415 -1.96 40.32 21.38
C LEU A 415 -2.23 41.86 21.37
N ASP A 416 -3.03 42.35 20.41
CA ASP A 416 -3.29 43.77 20.08
C ASP A 416 -2.02 44.62 19.81
N ASN A 417 -0.88 43.99 19.55
CA ASN A 417 0.37 44.66 19.21
C ASN A 417 0.46 44.99 17.72
N LYS A 418 -0.41 45.90 17.26
CA LYS A 418 -0.44 46.39 15.87
C LYS A 418 0.87 47.06 15.45
N ALA A 419 1.57 47.73 16.38
CA ALA A 419 2.86 48.36 16.14
C ALA A 419 3.94 47.32 15.82
N GLY A 420 4.05 46.26 16.62
CA GLY A 420 4.97 45.14 16.37
C GLY A 420 4.64 44.40 15.07
N ALA A 421 3.35 44.19 14.76
CA ALA A 421 2.91 43.61 13.48
C ALA A 421 3.31 44.48 12.28
N SER A 422 3.23 45.81 12.39
CA SER A 422 3.74 46.73 11.36
C SER A 422 5.27 46.68 11.24
N SER A 423 6.00 46.63 12.37
CA SER A 423 7.47 46.55 12.39
C SER A 423 7.98 45.30 11.67
N ILE A 424 7.47 44.12 12.02
CA ILE A 424 7.98 42.87 11.45
C ILE A 424 7.71 42.74 9.95
N LEU A 425 6.61 43.33 9.45
CA LEU A 425 6.33 43.45 8.02
C LEU A 425 7.32 44.39 7.32
N LYS A 426 7.66 45.54 7.94
CA LYS A 426 8.67 46.47 7.40
C LYS A 426 10.05 45.81 7.35
N GLU A 427 10.49 45.19 8.45
CA GLU A 427 11.76 44.45 8.53
C GLU A 427 11.84 43.36 7.44
N ALA A 428 10.75 42.60 7.23
CA ALA A 428 10.70 41.59 6.19
C ALA A 428 10.80 42.18 4.77
N VAL A 429 10.03 43.23 4.49
CA VAL A 429 10.10 43.94 3.20
C VAL A 429 11.52 44.45 2.94
N GLU A 430 12.16 45.09 3.92
CA GLU A 430 13.53 45.61 3.80
C GLU A 430 14.58 44.50 3.62
N TRP A 431 14.50 43.41 4.41
CA TRP A 431 15.42 42.27 4.27
C TRP A 431 15.29 41.62 2.88
N HIS A 432 14.07 41.43 2.37
CA HIS A 432 13.84 40.87 1.03
C HIS A 432 14.27 41.82 -0.10
N LYS A 433 14.08 43.15 0.06
CA LYS A 433 14.64 44.15 -0.88
C LYS A 433 16.16 44.06 -0.93
N LYS A 434 16.83 43.97 0.23
CA LYS A 434 18.30 43.96 0.33
C LYS A 434 18.94 42.69 -0.25
N ASN A 435 18.31 41.54 -0.05
CA ASN A 435 18.89 40.23 -0.42
C ASN A 435 18.51 39.75 -1.83
N ASN A 436 17.81 40.56 -2.65
CA ASN A 436 17.40 40.23 -4.02
C ASN A 436 16.72 38.85 -4.18
N VAL A 437 15.98 38.42 -3.16
CA VAL A 437 15.32 37.11 -3.16
C VAL A 437 14.21 37.10 -4.22
N SER A 438 14.48 36.44 -5.35
CA SER A 438 13.49 36.25 -6.41
C SER A 438 12.70 34.96 -6.18
N SER A 439 11.80 34.97 -5.19
CA SER A 439 10.78 33.93 -5.02
C SER A 439 9.40 34.46 -5.41
N GLY A 440 8.56 33.58 -5.95
CA GLY A 440 7.17 33.91 -6.33
C GLY A 440 6.30 34.33 -5.14
N ASP A 441 6.55 33.74 -3.97
CA ASP A 441 5.81 33.96 -2.71
C ASP A 441 5.84 35.42 -2.22
N LEU A 442 6.88 36.19 -2.60
CA LEU A 442 7.04 37.57 -2.13
C LEU A 442 5.94 38.51 -2.60
N THR A 443 5.32 38.22 -3.74
CA THR A 443 4.21 39.00 -4.31
C THR A 443 3.00 38.97 -3.37
N GLU A 444 2.70 37.82 -2.78
CA GLU A 444 1.56 37.70 -1.87
C GLU A 444 1.87 38.32 -0.50
N MET A 445 3.11 38.16 -0.01
CA MET A 445 3.57 38.83 1.22
C MET A 445 3.46 40.36 1.12
N TRP A 446 3.93 40.96 0.01
CA TRP A 446 3.84 42.41 -0.19
C TRP A 446 2.39 42.91 -0.36
N ARG A 447 1.52 42.09 -0.96
CA ARG A 447 0.09 42.41 -1.09
C ARG A 447 -0.59 42.44 0.27
N GLN A 448 -0.35 41.43 1.11
CA GLN A 448 -0.87 41.37 2.47
C GLN A 448 -0.28 42.46 3.38
N ALA A 449 1.01 42.80 3.22
CA ALA A 449 1.62 43.93 3.90
C ALA A 449 0.94 45.26 3.53
N ALA A 450 0.77 45.52 2.23
CA ALA A 450 0.11 46.73 1.74
C ALA A 450 -1.32 46.86 2.24
N GLU A 451 -2.11 45.78 2.18
CA GLU A 451 -3.49 45.78 2.70
C GLU A 451 -3.54 45.99 4.22
N PHE A 452 -2.64 45.34 4.97
CA PHE A 452 -2.52 45.54 6.41
C PHE A 452 -2.21 47.00 6.77
N HIS A 453 -1.23 47.62 6.09
CA HIS A 453 -0.85 49.01 6.32
C HIS A 453 -1.91 50.01 5.86
N LEU A 454 -2.61 49.78 4.76
CA LEU A 454 -3.77 50.60 4.34
C LEU A 454 -4.88 50.58 5.41
N ARG A 455 -5.33 49.38 5.81
CA ARG A 455 -6.36 49.22 6.85
C ARG A 455 -5.91 49.75 8.21
N GLY A 456 -4.59 49.74 8.47
CA GLY A 456 -3.96 50.28 9.67
C GLY A 456 -3.70 51.79 9.67
N GLY A 457 -4.10 52.52 8.61
CA GLY A 457 -3.88 53.97 8.52
C GLY A 457 -2.43 54.39 8.31
N GLN A 458 -1.60 53.54 7.68
CA GLN A 458 -0.18 53.80 7.35
C GLN A 458 0.05 53.78 5.83
N PRO A 459 -0.61 54.69 5.06
CA PRO A 459 -0.66 54.62 3.61
C PRO A 459 0.71 54.78 2.93
N GLU A 460 1.68 55.47 3.55
CA GLU A 460 3.06 55.60 3.05
C GLU A 460 3.79 54.25 3.03
N THR A 461 3.57 53.43 4.07
CA THR A 461 4.19 52.09 4.15
C THR A 461 3.54 51.14 3.14
N ALA A 462 2.21 51.25 2.98
CA ALA A 462 1.50 50.48 1.98
C ALA A 462 1.95 50.84 0.56
N ALA A 463 2.08 52.14 0.25
CA ALA A 463 2.58 52.62 -1.03
C ALA A 463 3.97 52.05 -1.35
N SER A 464 4.92 52.05 -0.40
CA SER A 464 6.26 51.44 -0.58
C SER A 464 6.21 49.94 -0.92
N SER A 465 5.20 49.21 -0.43
CA SER A 465 5.01 47.78 -0.75
C SER A 465 4.34 47.59 -2.12
N LEU A 466 3.38 48.45 -2.46
CA LEU A 466 2.69 48.46 -3.76
C LEU A 466 3.60 48.94 -4.90
N GLU A 467 4.54 49.85 -4.64
CA GLU A 467 5.59 50.26 -5.57
C GLU A 467 6.46 49.06 -6.00
N GLU A 468 6.88 48.18 -5.08
CA GLU A 468 7.66 46.98 -5.43
C GLU A 468 6.83 45.94 -6.19
N LEU A 469 5.56 45.77 -5.83
CA LEU A 469 4.64 44.91 -6.56
C LEU A 469 4.48 45.37 -8.01
N LEU A 470 4.34 46.68 -8.22
CA LEU A 470 4.21 47.26 -9.55
C LEU A 470 5.54 47.20 -10.33
N LYS A 471 6.70 47.31 -9.68
CA LYS A 471 8.00 47.04 -10.35
C LYS A 471 8.11 45.60 -10.84
N LYS A 472 7.69 44.61 -10.03
CA LYS A 472 7.69 43.18 -10.43
C LYS A 472 6.63 42.86 -11.49
N ASN A 473 5.45 43.47 -11.41
CA ASN A 473 4.38 43.30 -12.40
C ASN A 473 3.79 44.66 -12.83
N PRO A 474 4.42 45.36 -13.81
CA PRO A 474 3.97 46.68 -14.26
C PRO A 474 2.58 46.71 -14.90
N LYS A 475 1.97 45.54 -15.16
CA LYS A 475 0.63 45.39 -15.75
C LYS A 475 -0.45 45.04 -14.73
N ASP A 476 -0.14 44.92 -13.44
CA ASP A 476 -1.14 44.66 -12.39
C ASP A 476 -1.95 45.93 -12.08
N MET A 477 -3.06 46.09 -12.80
CA MET A 477 -3.99 47.22 -12.63
C MET A 477 -4.64 47.27 -11.23
N LYS A 478 -4.73 46.14 -10.51
CA LYS A 478 -5.27 46.13 -9.14
C LYS A 478 -4.27 46.73 -8.17
N VAL A 479 -2.99 46.37 -8.30
CA VAL A 479 -1.89 46.99 -7.53
C VAL A 479 -1.78 48.48 -7.84
N LEU A 480 -1.88 48.88 -9.12
CA LEU A 480 -1.87 50.29 -9.50
C LEU A 480 -3.05 51.07 -8.89
N ALA A 481 -4.26 50.51 -8.90
CA ALA A 481 -5.43 51.14 -8.27
C ALA A 481 -5.26 51.25 -6.74
N GLN A 482 -4.74 50.21 -6.08
CA GLN A 482 -4.41 50.26 -4.64
C GLN A 482 -3.32 51.31 -4.34
N LEU A 483 -2.34 51.49 -5.22
CA LEU A 483 -1.29 52.50 -5.09
C LEU A 483 -1.85 53.92 -5.23
N VAL A 484 -2.79 54.14 -6.17
CA VAL A 484 -3.52 55.42 -6.28
C VAL A 484 -4.31 55.72 -5.00
N ILE A 485 -5.01 54.73 -4.42
CA ILE A 485 -5.71 54.88 -3.14
C ILE A 485 -4.74 55.24 -2.01
N ALA A 486 -3.60 54.53 -1.92
CA ALA A 486 -2.57 54.81 -0.92
C ALA A 486 -2.03 56.23 -1.05
N TYR A 487 -1.62 56.64 -2.26
CA TYR A 487 -1.13 57.99 -2.51
C TYR A 487 -2.20 59.07 -2.28
N ALA A 488 -3.48 58.82 -2.56
CA ALA A 488 -4.53 59.81 -2.36
C ALA A 488 -4.65 60.26 -0.88
N MET A 489 -4.21 59.41 0.06
CA MET A 489 -4.23 59.72 1.50
C MET A 489 -3.09 60.63 1.98
N PHE A 490 -1.97 60.76 1.24
CA PHE A 490 -0.80 61.53 1.70
C PHE A 490 -0.03 62.31 0.62
N ASN A 491 -0.18 61.98 -0.66
CA ASN A 491 0.48 62.64 -1.80
C ASN A 491 -0.44 62.68 -3.04
N PRO A 492 -1.34 63.67 -3.14
CA PRO A 492 -2.29 63.78 -4.25
C PRO A 492 -1.65 63.90 -5.63
N ARG A 493 -0.43 64.48 -5.75
CA ARG A 493 0.29 64.57 -7.03
C ARG A 493 0.72 63.19 -7.52
N LYS A 494 1.35 62.38 -6.67
CA LYS A 494 1.69 60.99 -7.00
C LYS A 494 0.44 60.15 -7.31
N ALA A 495 -0.68 60.39 -6.63
CA ALA A 495 -1.95 59.73 -6.91
C ALA A 495 -2.45 60.05 -8.34
N GLN A 496 -2.42 61.33 -8.72
CA GLN A 496 -2.80 61.80 -10.06
C GLN A 496 -1.87 61.27 -11.15
N ASP A 497 -0.56 61.21 -10.90
CA ASP A 497 0.39 60.66 -11.87
C ASP A 497 0.22 59.14 -12.03
N ALA A 498 0.03 58.39 -10.95
CA ALA A 498 -0.25 56.96 -11.00
C ALA A 498 -1.61 56.65 -11.67
N SER A 499 -2.63 57.49 -11.48
CA SER A 499 -3.95 57.27 -12.08
C SER A 499 -3.95 57.36 -13.61
N LYS A 500 -2.98 58.04 -14.22
CA LYS A 500 -2.82 58.09 -15.69
C LYS A 500 -2.50 56.73 -16.32
N GLY A 501 -1.96 55.80 -15.53
CA GLY A 501 -1.68 54.42 -15.97
C GLY A 501 -2.88 53.47 -15.86
N LEU A 502 -3.97 53.89 -15.21
CA LEU A 502 -5.21 53.11 -15.17
C LEU A 502 -5.98 53.28 -16.49
N PRO A 503 -6.68 52.23 -16.95
CA PRO A 503 -7.59 52.35 -18.10
C PRO A 503 -8.67 53.40 -17.82
N GLY A 504 -8.93 54.26 -18.80
CA GLY A 504 -9.97 55.28 -18.70
C GLY A 504 -11.37 54.66 -18.57
N LEU A 505 -12.31 55.40 -17.97
CA LEU A 505 -13.68 54.91 -17.73
C LEU A 505 -14.35 54.37 -19.00
N GLY A 506 -14.13 55.01 -20.16
CA GLY A 506 -14.66 54.56 -21.45
C GLY A 506 -14.08 53.26 -22.02
N THR A 507 -13.05 52.67 -21.41
CA THR A 507 -12.52 51.33 -21.77
C THR A 507 -12.82 50.25 -20.73
N LEU A 508 -13.44 50.60 -19.61
CA LEU A 508 -13.83 49.66 -18.54
C LEU A 508 -15.31 49.24 -18.58
N THR A 509 -16.15 49.99 -19.29
CA THR A 509 -17.58 49.74 -19.43
C THR A 509 -18.05 50.14 -20.82
N THR A 510 -18.70 49.22 -21.53
CA THR A 510 -19.58 49.59 -22.64
C THR A 510 -20.83 50.28 -22.10
N ALA A 511 -21.50 51.13 -22.88
CA ALA A 511 -22.75 51.77 -22.46
C ALA A 511 -23.80 50.75 -21.98
N SER A 512 -23.85 49.58 -22.64
CA SER A 512 -24.71 48.45 -22.26
C SER A 512 -24.45 47.89 -20.86
N GLU A 513 -23.23 48.00 -20.33
CA GLU A 513 -22.91 47.55 -18.97
C GLU A 513 -23.30 48.60 -17.93
N ILE A 514 -23.15 49.89 -18.28
CA ILE A 514 -23.65 51.01 -17.46
C ILE A 514 -25.18 50.92 -17.35
N ASP A 515 -25.90 50.77 -18.47
CA ASP A 515 -27.35 50.57 -18.49
C ASP A 515 -27.77 49.38 -17.59
N SER A 516 -27.01 48.28 -17.60
CA SER A 516 -27.29 47.11 -16.76
C SER A 516 -27.02 47.34 -15.26
N LEU A 517 -26.00 48.13 -14.91
CA LEU A 517 -25.68 48.48 -13.53
C LEU A 517 -26.62 49.55 -12.96
N GLU A 518 -27.03 50.52 -13.79
CA GLU A 518 -28.05 51.52 -13.44
C GLU A 518 -29.43 50.87 -13.29
N ALA A 519 -29.76 49.88 -14.12
CA ALA A 519 -30.94 49.03 -13.93
C ALA A 519 -30.88 48.17 -12.65
N THR A 520 -29.70 47.98 -12.05
CA THR A 520 -29.51 47.16 -10.83
C THR A 520 -29.45 48.02 -9.55
N ASN A 521 -30.30 49.05 -9.43
CA ASN A 521 -30.36 49.89 -8.24
C ASN A 521 -31.77 49.99 -7.62
N TRP A 522 -31.85 49.84 -6.29
CA TRP A 522 -33.03 50.10 -5.43
C TRP A 522 -34.26 49.16 -5.48
N MET A 523 -34.07 47.86 -5.22
CA MET A 523 -35.18 46.98 -4.76
C MET A 523 -34.92 46.16 -3.49
N MET A 524 -34.02 46.61 -2.59
CA MET A 524 -33.90 46.06 -1.23
C MET A 524 -33.51 47.11 -0.17
N SER A 525 -34.38 48.09 0.13
CA SER A 525 -34.63 48.56 1.52
C SER A 525 -35.76 49.60 1.63
N THR A 526 -36.43 49.62 2.78
CA THR A 526 -37.37 50.66 3.26
C THR A 526 -38.70 50.89 2.51
N LYS A 527 -39.70 50.03 2.77
CA LYS A 527 -40.95 50.38 3.52
C LYS A 527 -42.06 49.34 3.32
N ALA A 528 -42.07 48.32 4.17
CA ALA A 528 -43.27 47.58 4.54
C ALA A 528 -43.27 47.41 6.07
N VAL A 529 -43.61 48.48 6.78
CA VAL A 529 -43.71 48.48 8.25
C VAL A 529 -45.17 48.35 8.67
N LYS A 530 -45.38 47.44 9.64
CA LYS A 530 -46.47 47.30 10.62
C LYS A 530 -47.64 46.33 10.37
N LYS A 531 -47.72 45.43 11.36
CA LYS A 531 -48.83 44.61 11.91
C LYS A 531 -49.04 43.23 11.25
N THR A 532 -49.11 42.12 12.00
CA THR A 532 -49.14 41.95 13.48
C THR A 532 -48.58 40.60 13.95
N ALA A 533 -48.03 40.60 15.17
CA ALA A 533 -47.78 39.49 16.11
C ALA A 533 -48.06 38.02 15.68
N ALA A 534 -47.08 37.13 15.90
CA ALA A 534 -47.03 36.32 17.13
C ALA A 534 -45.77 35.40 17.27
N ARG A 535 -45.03 35.62 18.37
CA ARG A 535 -44.19 34.68 19.15
C ARG A 535 -43.01 33.89 18.53
N SER A 536 -42.02 33.74 19.41
CA SER A 536 -40.66 33.24 19.24
C SER A 536 -40.49 31.75 19.58
N GLU A 537 -39.46 31.17 18.96
CA GLU A 537 -38.48 30.18 19.48
C GLU A 537 -38.88 29.13 20.53
N GLN A 538 -38.52 27.86 20.26
CA GLN A 538 -37.77 27.01 21.19
C GLN A 538 -37.09 25.81 20.51
N SER A 539 -35.80 25.62 20.81
CA SER A 539 -35.10 24.31 20.88
C SER A 539 -35.02 23.88 22.36
N PRO A 540 -34.42 22.75 22.79
CA PRO A 540 -33.94 21.53 22.11
C PRO A 540 -34.68 20.26 22.63
N GLY A 541 -34.13 19.03 22.51
CA GLY A 541 -34.90 17.77 22.64
C GLY A 541 -34.73 16.89 23.91
N THR A 542 -35.57 15.84 23.96
CA THR A 542 -35.62 14.66 24.89
C THR A 542 -36.01 14.92 26.36
N PRO A 543 -36.80 14.04 27.06
CA PRO A 543 -36.72 12.56 27.04
C PRO A 543 -38.03 11.71 27.17
N SER A 544 -37.87 10.39 27.06
CA SER A 544 -38.61 9.22 27.63
C SER A 544 -40.15 9.04 27.60
N ALA A 545 -40.56 7.79 27.29
CA ALA A 545 -41.73 6.97 27.72
C ALA A 545 -43.06 7.62 28.21
N GLU A 546 -44.27 7.12 27.90
CA GLU A 546 -44.68 5.82 27.36
C GLU A 546 -46.10 5.87 26.72
N ALA A 547 -46.56 4.76 26.11
CA ALA A 547 -47.84 4.57 25.40
C ALA A 547 -48.01 5.37 24.06
N GLN A 548 -48.61 4.85 22.99
CA GLN A 548 -49.38 3.61 22.82
C GLN A 548 -49.14 2.96 21.42
N LYS A 549 -49.36 1.64 21.39
CA LYS A 549 -49.35 0.69 20.25
C LYS A 549 -50.04 1.23 18.98
N GLN A 550 -49.78 0.83 17.72
CA GLN A 550 -48.80 -0.02 17.01
C GLN A 550 -49.38 -0.20 15.58
N LYS A 551 -48.57 -0.06 14.52
CA LYS A 551 -48.53 -1.00 13.37
C LYS A 551 -47.35 -0.69 12.42
N ARG A 552 -46.13 -0.96 12.91
CA ARG A 552 -44.93 -1.01 12.04
C ARG A 552 -45.03 -2.20 11.07
N LYS A 553 -44.73 -1.98 9.79
CA LYS A 553 -44.49 -3.06 8.82
C LYS A 553 -43.28 -3.90 9.30
N ARG A 554 -43.45 -5.22 9.46
CA ARG A 554 -42.36 -6.13 9.88
C ARG A 554 -41.42 -6.42 8.71
N ASN A 555 -40.15 -6.04 8.84
CA ASN A 555 -39.09 -6.65 8.03
C ASN A 555 -39.05 -8.17 8.31
N ARG A 556 -39.16 -8.98 7.25
CA ARG A 556 -39.08 -10.44 7.34
C ARG A 556 -37.63 -10.86 7.62
N LYS A 557 -37.42 -11.63 8.69
CA LYS A 557 -36.16 -12.36 8.92
C LYS A 557 -35.90 -13.29 7.71
N ARG A 558 -34.63 -13.37 7.27
CA ARG A 558 -34.20 -14.41 6.30
C ARG A 558 -34.47 -15.79 6.93
N LYS A 559 -34.95 -16.74 6.12
CA LYS A 559 -35.16 -18.14 6.55
C LYS A 559 -33.81 -18.87 6.60
N GLY A 560 -33.72 -19.93 7.40
CA GLY A 560 -32.54 -20.80 7.45
C GLY A 560 -32.24 -21.50 6.12
N LYS A 561 -31.06 -22.12 6.01
CA LYS A 561 -30.50 -22.70 4.77
C LYS A 561 -31.30 -23.87 4.15
N LEU A 562 -32.37 -24.35 4.78
CA LEU A 562 -33.14 -25.53 4.35
C LEU A 562 -34.54 -25.15 3.81
N PRO A 563 -35.04 -25.86 2.77
CA PRO A 563 -36.38 -25.65 2.23
C PRO A 563 -37.49 -25.86 3.28
N LYS A 564 -38.66 -25.26 3.02
CA LYS A 564 -39.81 -25.31 3.93
C LYS A 564 -40.39 -26.72 4.16
N ASN A 565 -40.05 -27.68 3.29
CA ASN A 565 -40.51 -29.07 3.29
C ASN A 565 -39.33 -30.06 3.38
N TYR A 566 -38.23 -29.68 4.06
CA TYR A 566 -37.09 -30.58 4.26
C TYR A 566 -37.49 -31.76 5.16
N ASN A 567 -37.52 -32.96 4.59
CA ASN A 567 -37.60 -34.22 5.34
C ASN A 567 -36.18 -34.79 5.45
N PRO A 568 -35.60 -34.95 6.66
CA PRO A 568 -34.25 -35.50 6.82
C PRO A 568 -34.10 -36.96 6.36
N ASP A 569 -35.21 -37.70 6.26
CA ASP A 569 -35.21 -39.12 5.87
C ASP A 569 -35.30 -39.34 4.34
N VAL A 570 -35.29 -38.26 3.54
CA VAL A 570 -35.34 -38.31 2.07
C VAL A 570 -34.06 -37.67 1.50
N PRO A 571 -33.27 -38.39 0.67
CA PRO A 571 -32.07 -37.82 0.06
C PRO A 571 -32.44 -36.63 -0.85
N PRO A 572 -31.59 -35.58 -0.92
CA PRO A 572 -31.82 -34.46 -1.82
C PRO A 572 -31.88 -34.88 -3.29
N ASP A 573 -32.67 -34.14 -4.08
CA ASP A 573 -32.73 -34.23 -5.54
C ASP A 573 -31.33 -34.35 -6.18
N PRO A 574 -31.03 -35.42 -6.95
CA PRO A 574 -29.75 -35.62 -7.62
C PRO A 574 -29.34 -34.51 -8.59
N GLU A 575 -30.28 -33.74 -9.13
CA GLU A 575 -29.95 -32.63 -10.04
C GLU A 575 -29.72 -31.30 -9.30
N ARG A 576 -29.73 -31.31 -7.96
CA ARG A 576 -29.64 -30.10 -7.15
C ARG A 576 -28.31 -29.37 -7.29
N TRP A 577 -27.22 -30.10 -7.50
CA TRP A 577 -25.87 -29.56 -7.70
C TRP A 577 -25.56 -29.20 -9.15
N LEU A 578 -26.36 -29.66 -10.12
CA LEU A 578 -26.18 -29.28 -11.52
C LEU A 578 -26.51 -27.79 -11.74
N PRO A 579 -25.75 -27.07 -12.60
CA PRO A 579 -26.14 -25.77 -13.14
C PRO A 579 -27.58 -25.76 -13.63
N LYS A 580 -28.29 -24.65 -13.47
CA LYS A 580 -29.74 -24.59 -13.68
C LYS A 580 -30.17 -24.96 -15.11
N TYR A 581 -29.27 -24.85 -16.09
CA TYR A 581 -29.52 -25.17 -17.49
C TYR A 581 -29.34 -26.66 -17.86
N GLU A 582 -28.71 -27.46 -16.99
CA GLU A 582 -28.45 -28.90 -17.20
C GLU A 582 -29.51 -29.80 -16.54
N ARG A 583 -30.45 -29.21 -15.80
CA ARG A 583 -31.51 -29.93 -15.11
C ARG A 583 -32.59 -30.36 -16.08
N THR A 584 -33.11 -31.58 -15.95
CA THR A 584 -34.16 -32.15 -16.81
C THR A 584 -35.45 -31.31 -16.84
N GLY A 585 -35.72 -30.53 -15.79
CA GLY A 585 -36.81 -29.56 -15.73
C GLY A 585 -36.56 -28.20 -16.40
N TYR A 586 -35.38 -27.95 -16.97
CA TYR A 586 -35.03 -26.64 -17.53
C TYR A 586 -35.67 -26.39 -18.90
N ARG A 587 -36.57 -25.40 -18.96
CA ARG A 587 -37.08 -24.83 -20.22
C ARG A 587 -36.49 -23.44 -20.43
N ARG A 588 -35.69 -23.28 -21.50
CA ARG A 588 -35.21 -21.97 -21.96
C ARG A 588 -36.41 -21.05 -22.19
N LYS A 589 -36.40 -19.87 -21.57
CA LYS A 589 -37.45 -18.87 -21.76
C LYS A 589 -37.22 -18.18 -23.11
N ARG A 590 -38.00 -18.55 -24.13
CA ARG A 590 -37.88 -17.98 -25.48
C ARG A 590 -38.08 -16.46 -25.42
N ASP A 591 -37.02 -15.71 -25.72
CA ASP A 591 -37.10 -14.25 -25.71
C ASP A 591 -38.04 -13.77 -26.81
N ARG A 592 -38.84 -12.75 -26.49
CA ARG A 592 -39.97 -12.30 -27.32
C ARG A 592 -39.70 -10.89 -27.86
N ARG A 593 -38.46 -10.65 -28.29
CA ARG A 593 -37.95 -9.38 -28.85
C ARG A 593 -37.08 -9.58 -30.10
N THR A 594 -37.52 -10.45 -31.01
CA THR A 594 -37.12 -10.35 -32.42
C THR A 594 -38.36 -10.57 -33.26
N LYS A 595 -38.85 -9.48 -33.89
CA LYS A 595 -40.04 -9.48 -34.73
C LYS A 595 -39.57 -9.34 -36.18
N GLU A 596 -39.14 -10.45 -36.76
CA GLU A 596 -38.83 -10.48 -38.19
C GLU A 596 -39.84 -11.30 -38.99
N VAL A 597 -40.04 -10.81 -40.20
CA VAL A 597 -41.21 -10.93 -41.06
C VAL A 597 -41.28 -12.30 -41.74
N ILE A 598 -42.51 -12.71 -42.03
CA ILE A 598 -42.87 -13.97 -42.71
C ILE A 598 -42.47 -13.94 -44.20
N LYS A 599 -41.89 -15.04 -44.70
CA LYS A 599 -42.25 -15.67 -46.00
C LYS A 599 -41.83 -17.15 -46.01
N GLY A 600 -42.64 -18.01 -46.62
CA GLY A 600 -42.38 -19.46 -46.77
C GLY A 600 -41.36 -19.77 -47.88
N SER A 601 -41.10 -21.04 -48.25
CA SER A 601 -41.93 -22.24 -48.07
C SER A 601 -41.17 -23.57 -48.32
N GLN A 602 -41.59 -24.64 -47.63
CA GLN A 602 -41.46 -26.09 -47.95
C GLN A 602 -40.07 -26.73 -48.18
N GLY A 603 -39.85 -27.91 -47.57
CA GLY A 603 -38.90 -28.93 -48.08
C GLY A 603 -38.02 -29.66 -47.05
N VAL A 604 -38.25 -30.97 -46.92
CA VAL A 604 -37.30 -32.08 -46.63
C VAL A 604 -35.82 -31.83 -47.03
N SER A 605 -34.76 -32.47 -46.48
CA SER A 605 -34.56 -33.50 -45.43
C SER A 605 -33.05 -33.76 -45.21
N SER A 606 -32.68 -34.35 -44.06
CA SER A 606 -31.52 -35.28 -43.88
C SER A 606 -30.05 -34.87 -44.15
N ALA A 607 -29.23 -35.17 -43.14
CA ALA A 607 -27.85 -35.71 -43.23
C ALA A 607 -26.62 -34.80 -43.45
N ALA A 608 -25.49 -35.34 -42.94
CA ALA A 608 -24.08 -35.01 -43.15
C ALA A 608 -23.53 -33.68 -42.60
N ALA A 609 -22.53 -33.84 -41.72
CA ALA A 609 -21.51 -32.85 -41.43
C ALA A 609 -20.25 -33.09 -42.31
N ASP A 610 -19.27 -32.21 -42.17
CA ASP A 610 -17.85 -32.31 -42.58
C ASP A 610 -17.46 -32.02 -44.05
N GLN A 611 -16.87 -30.83 -44.24
CA GLN A 611 -15.71 -30.44 -45.08
C GLN A 611 -15.53 -28.92 -44.88
N PHE A 612 -14.34 -28.32 -44.72
CA PHE A 612 -12.96 -28.61 -45.14
C PHE A 612 -12.02 -28.42 -43.91
N ASP A 613 -11.00 -29.24 -43.58
CA ASP A 613 -9.82 -29.77 -44.29
C ASP A 613 -8.81 -28.71 -44.79
N MET A 614 -7.62 -28.72 -44.15
CA MET A 614 -6.33 -28.34 -44.73
C MET A 614 -5.21 -29.21 -44.11
N SER A 615 -5.03 -30.43 -44.62
CA SER A 615 -3.77 -31.18 -44.54
C SER A 615 -2.69 -30.55 -45.48
N LYS A 616 -1.37 -30.85 -45.47
CA LYS A 616 -0.61 -32.08 -45.14
C LYS A 616 0.92 -31.85 -45.17
N ALA A 617 1.69 -32.91 -44.86
CA ALA A 617 3.18 -33.09 -44.95
C ALA A 617 4.00 -32.48 -43.79
N GLN A 618 5.00 -33.15 -43.19
CA GLN A 618 5.57 -34.51 -43.31
C GLN A 618 6.24 -34.88 -41.94
N ASN A 619 6.77 -36.07 -41.61
CA ASN A 619 7.09 -37.30 -42.36
C ASN A 619 6.80 -38.58 -41.52
N LEU A 620 7.54 -39.69 -41.66
CA LEU A 620 7.22 -41.02 -41.09
C LEU A 620 8.43 -41.82 -40.53
N GLY A 621 8.18 -42.72 -39.56
CA GLY A 621 9.21 -43.57 -38.92
C GLY A 621 8.68 -44.73 -38.02
N LYS A 622 7.82 -45.57 -38.59
CA LYS A 622 7.28 -46.90 -38.15
C LYS A 622 8.04 -47.77 -37.12
N ASN A 623 7.31 -48.35 -36.15
CA ASN A 623 6.92 -49.80 -36.13
C ASN A 623 6.00 -50.16 -34.93
N SER A 624 5.17 -51.21 -35.07
CA SER A 624 4.22 -51.74 -34.04
C SER A 624 4.33 -53.28 -33.94
N PRO A 625 3.66 -53.96 -32.97
CA PRO A 625 2.39 -54.60 -33.33
C PRO A 625 1.31 -54.80 -32.22
N ALA A 626 0.05 -54.83 -32.68
CA ALA A 626 -1.11 -55.67 -32.29
C ALA A 626 -1.74 -55.67 -30.86
N ALA A 627 -3.06 -55.91 -30.84
CA ALA A 627 -3.99 -55.94 -29.68
C ALA A 627 -4.69 -57.32 -29.51
N PRO A 628 -5.47 -57.52 -28.43
CA PRO A 628 -6.93 -57.74 -28.58
C PRO A 628 -7.77 -56.97 -27.52
N VAL A 629 -8.91 -56.34 -27.85
CA VAL A 629 -10.28 -56.87 -28.07
C VAL A 629 -10.95 -57.46 -26.79
N HIS A 630 -12.19 -57.03 -26.54
CA HIS A 630 -12.97 -57.24 -25.32
C HIS A 630 -14.44 -57.56 -25.68
N GLN A 631 -15.10 -58.50 -25.01
CA GLN A 631 -16.55 -58.45 -24.72
C GLN A 631 -17.06 -59.49 -23.69
N GLU A 632 -18.11 -59.05 -23.00
CA GLU A 632 -19.10 -59.64 -22.08
C GLU A 632 -19.66 -61.07 -22.37
N PRO A 633 -20.37 -61.78 -21.43
CA PRO A 633 -21.66 -61.33 -20.84
C PRO A 633 -22.03 -61.80 -19.40
N SER A 634 -23.32 -61.64 -19.06
CA SER A 634 -23.91 -61.40 -17.74
C SER A 634 -24.88 -62.47 -17.19
N HIS A 635 -25.30 -62.24 -15.92
CA HIS A 635 -26.51 -62.72 -15.19
C HIS A 635 -26.39 -63.86 -14.12
N GLY A 636 -27.20 -63.72 -13.05
CA GLY A 636 -27.19 -64.51 -11.79
C GLY A 636 -28.11 -65.75 -11.78
N PRO A 637 -28.93 -66.09 -10.73
CA PRO A 637 -29.32 -65.31 -9.53
C PRO A 637 -29.56 -66.10 -8.19
N ARG A 638 -30.14 -65.42 -7.16
CA ARG A 638 -30.96 -65.94 -5.99
C ARG A 638 -30.21 -66.66 -4.82
N HIS A 639 -30.70 -66.74 -3.56
CA HIS A 639 -32.05 -66.58 -2.92
C HIS A 639 -31.99 -66.06 -1.44
N GLN A 640 -32.97 -65.24 -0.98
CA GLN A 640 -33.76 -65.24 0.31
C GLN A 640 -33.12 -65.52 1.73
N HIS A 641 -33.60 -65.07 2.93
CA HIS A 641 -34.64 -64.14 3.43
C HIS A 641 -34.51 -63.82 4.99
N ARG A 642 -35.02 -62.66 5.46
CA ARG A 642 -35.69 -62.33 6.77
C ARG A 642 -35.06 -62.48 8.20
N LYS A 643 -35.06 -61.33 8.92
CA LYS A 643 -35.57 -60.98 10.30
C LYS A 643 -35.12 -61.70 11.60
N GLY A 644 -34.76 -60.90 12.63
CA GLY A 644 -34.83 -61.19 14.10
C GLY A 644 -33.83 -60.39 14.97
N ILE A 645 -34.21 -59.33 15.69
CA ILE A 645 -34.47 -59.28 17.17
C ILE A 645 -33.29 -59.86 18.01
N GLN A 646 -32.50 -59.12 18.81
CA GLN A 646 -32.87 -58.50 20.11
C GLN A 646 -31.78 -57.54 20.68
N ARG A 647 -32.03 -56.93 21.85
CA ARG A 647 -31.21 -55.89 22.55
C ARG A 647 -30.17 -56.47 23.54
N LYS A 648 -29.08 -55.72 23.84
CA LYS A 648 -28.80 -55.20 25.21
C LYS A 648 -27.67 -54.16 25.30
N LYS A 649 -27.73 -53.36 26.39
CA LYS A 649 -26.80 -52.28 26.78
C LYS A 649 -25.66 -52.78 27.68
N LYS A 650 -24.54 -52.05 27.68
CA LYS A 650 -23.62 -51.61 28.78
C LYS A 650 -22.18 -51.57 28.22
N GLY A 651 -21.27 -50.70 28.64
CA GLY A 651 -21.33 -49.60 29.62
C GLY A 651 -19.98 -48.85 29.67
N ARG A 652 -19.95 -47.69 30.33
CA ARG A 652 -18.78 -46.81 30.50
C ARG A 652 -17.50 -47.53 30.97
N HIS A 653 -16.35 -47.07 30.49
CA HIS A 653 -15.55 -46.14 31.30
C HIS A 653 -14.98 -45.00 30.45
#